data_AF-A0A9D0U223-F1
#
_entry.id   AF-A0A9D0U223-F1
#
_cell.length_a   1.000
_cell.length_b   1.000
_cell.length_c   1.000
_cell.angle_alpha   90.00
_cell.angle_beta   90.00
_cell.angle_gamma   90.00
#
_symmetry.space_group_name_H-M   'P 1'
#
loop_
_entity.id
_entity.type
_entity.pdbx_description
1 polymer ?
#
loop_
_entity_poly.entity_id
_entity_poly.type
_entity_poly.pdbx_seq_one_letter_code
_entity_poly.pdbx_strand_id
1 'polypeptide(L)'
;MNINKPIREIPYNYTSFSDREIVLRLLGQRAWDILEELRDERKTSISSHMLLEMLGDMWVAVRNPYIQDDLFANEKRLASLIGSINDRLDLIEGRADGNVLALELVELARTSVQQFAAWFPYYKGLRKKAKKQFRKITRKDNIGFDGLARVSHVTDATDWRVELPFVVLTPDTEEEIAALVEACIALGLTVIPRGGGTGYTGGAIPLHEMSAVINTEKLESLGAVTQRTDLLGLEGKMVSVVRCGAGVVTRRVSDLAAQHGLVFAVDPTSQDASTIGGNVSMNAGGKKAVLWGTTLDNLVSWKMVTPDATWLEVTRLKHNLGKLHDQKTVKFQVVRYAQDGKTPQGKPEILSFSGQFFRQKGLGKDVTDKFLGGLPGIQKEGCDGLITSAEFILHVMPEKIRTVCMEFYGSDLQEAVPAIIEVKNYVETNPDVLLSGLEHLDDRYVKAVKYTPKGARGSLPKMVLIADIVGDNDEAVAKAASEVVRLANARNAEGFIAVSPEARRQFWLDRARTAAIAAHTNAFKINEDVVIPLHNLATYSTGIERINIRQSMKNKIRLIDAILQCLAGDNPELKQVQHYEQSRENDALLQIKKDRVSTHLIVIKQRWLALYEHMDEPATEHFGLLTDSEQAVIRDQDRLLDLLLRKELRISYHTEIAQFINEIFAGRELKPLREHIVAIHKEIRSSRLFVALHMHAGDGNVHTNIPVNSNDYAMMHEAEQLVDQIMALALSLDGVISGEHGIGLTKMQYLKSKAVEKFARYKEKVDPNGHFNKGKLMPDSGLQNAYTPSLRLLESEALLLEHTELGKLNNDIKDCLRCGKCKPVCNTHIPRANLLYSPRNKILATGLMMEAFLYEEQTHRGISLRHFEEMSDVADHCTVCHKCLSPCPVNIDFGEVSIRMRKILLNRGKKKFKPITWLSM
;
A
#
# COMPACT_ATOMS: atom_id res chain seq x y z
N MET A 1 24.30 2.65 13.63
CA MET A 1 23.72 3.97 13.97
C MET A 1 23.90 4.19 15.45
N ASN A 2 24.42 5.35 15.85
CA ASN A 2 24.55 5.73 17.25
C ASN A 2 23.13 5.86 17.83
N ILE A 3 22.78 5.05 18.84
CA ILE A 3 21.40 4.93 19.39
C ILE A 3 20.92 6.25 20.04
N ASN A 4 21.82 7.22 20.26
CA ASN A 4 21.55 8.47 20.96
C ASN A 4 21.42 9.74 20.08
N LYS A 5 21.50 9.68 18.74
CA LYS A 5 21.25 10.86 17.89
C LYS A 5 19.75 10.94 17.52
N PRO A 6 19.06 12.08 17.74
CA PRO A 6 17.67 12.25 17.31
C PRO A 6 17.55 12.11 15.78
N ILE A 7 16.56 11.34 15.33
CA ILE A 7 16.35 11.02 13.90
C ILE A 7 15.58 12.15 13.18
N ARG A 8 14.80 12.93 13.93
CA ARG A 8 13.97 14.03 13.43
C ARG A 8 14.10 15.24 14.36
N GLU A 9 14.93 16.19 13.96
CA GLU A 9 15.08 17.51 14.58
C GLU A 9 14.45 18.62 13.73
N ILE A 10 14.27 18.39 12.42
CA ILE A 10 13.57 19.34 11.55
C ILE A 10 12.09 19.46 11.99
N PRO A 11 11.61 20.65 12.38
CA PRO A 11 10.23 20.84 12.80
C PRO A 11 9.25 20.63 11.65
N TYR A 12 7.99 20.36 12.00
CA TYR A 12 6.89 20.15 11.05
C TYR A 12 7.12 18.96 10.09
N ASN A 13 8.06 18.06 10.41
CA ASN A 13 8.29 16.82 9.67
C ASN A 13 7.37 15.71 10.19
N TYR A 14 6.14 15.67 9.67
CA TYR A 14 5.17 14.62 9.99
C TYR A 14 5.21 13.47 8.97
N THR A 15 6.40 13.06 8.53
CA THR A 15 6.58 12.05 7.48
C THR A 15 7.49 10.91 7.91
N SER A 16 7.56 9.85 7.09
CA SER A 16 8.51 8.75 7.29
C SER A 16 9.97 9.16 7.13
N PHE A 17 10.27 10.27 6.44
CA PHE A 17 11.63 10.78 6.29
C PHE A 17 12.25 11.21 7.63
N SER A 18 13.55 10.95 7.76
CA SER A 18 14.43 11.56 8.75
C SER A 18 14.92 12.92 8.25
N ASP A 19 15.71 13.61 9.06
CA ASP A 19 16.35 14.86 8.65
C ASP A 19 17.26 14.67 7.44
N ARG A 20 17.90 13.50 7.32
CA ARG A 20 18.82 13.20 6.22
C ARG A 20 18.12 13.32 4.87
N GLU A 21 16.99 12.64 4.68
CA GLU A 21 16.30 12.66 3.38
C GLU A 21 15.80 14.07 3.03
N ILE A 22 15.38 14.87 4.01
CA ILE A 22 14.95 16.25 3.80
C ILE A 22 16.13 17.14 3.38
N VAL A 23 17.27 17.05 4.09
CA VAL A 23 18.48 17.81 3.72
C VAL A 23 18.96 17.44 2.33
N LEU A 24 19.04 16.14 2.00
CA LEU A 24 19.46 15.69 0.67
C LEU A 24 18.56 16.25 -0.42
N ARG A 25 17.25 16.30 -0.16
CA ARG A 25 16.28 16.79 -1.14
C ARG A 25 16.30 18.30 -1.31
N LEU A 26 16.49 19.06 -0.24
CA LEU A 26 16.44 20.53 -0.28
C LEU A 26 17.80 21.17 -0.57
N LEU A 27 18.89 20.61 -0.05
CA LEU A 27 20.23 21.20 -0.09
C LEU A 27 21.27 20.33 -0.82
N GLY A 28 21.00 19.04 -1.04
CA GLY A 28 21.91 18.10 -1.71
C GLY A 28 22.88 17.37 -0.78
N GLN A 29 23.64 16.41 -1.35
CA GLN A 29 24.55 15.54 -0.61
C GLN A 29 25.65 16.30 0.14
N ARG A 30 26.27 17.30 -0.51
CA ARG A 30 27.35 18.07 0.11
C ARG A 30 26.93 18.77 1.40
N ALA A 31 25.71 19.31 1.44
CA ALA A 31 25.18 19.95 2.65
C ALA A 31 25.01 18.98 3.81
N TRP A 32 24.59 17.73 3.53
CA TRP A 32 24.49 16.69 4.55
C TRP A 32 25.86 16.31 5.10
N ASP A 33 26.86 16.15 4.23
CA ASP A 33 28.21 15.80 4.65
C ASP A 33 28.80 16.88 5.58
N ILE A 34 28.63 18.16 5.21
CA ILE A 34 29.03 19.31 6.04
C ILE A 34 28.30 19.30 7.39
N LEU A 35 27.00 19.02 7.41
CA LEU A 35 26.22 18.97 8.66
C LEU A 35 26.71 17.88 9.61
N GLU A 36 27.06 16.71 9.10
CA GLU A 36 27.62 15.64 9.93
C GLU A 36 29.02 16.02 10.45
N GLU A 37 29.87 16.63 9.63
CA GLU A 37 31.18 17.15 10.07
C GLU A 37 31.03 18.19 11.19
N LEU A 38 30.16 19.19 11.03
CA LEU A 38 29.93 20.25 12.02
C LEU A 38 29.29 19.74 13.32
N ARG A 39 28.45 18.70 13.26
CA ARG A 39 27.80 18.11 14.44
C ARG A 39 28.81 17.47 15.39
N ASP A 40 29.90 16.91 14.86
CA ASP A 40 30.92 16.25 15.67
C ASP A 40 31.83 17.27 16.42
N GLU A 41 31.84 18.54 16.01
CA GLU A 41 32.61 19.62 16.64
C GLU A 41 31.98 20.23 17.92
N ARG A 42 30.74 19.83 18.30
CA ARG A 42 30.00 20.22 19.53
C ARG A 42 29.86 21.73 19.83
N LYS A 43 30.05 22.64 18.85
CA LYS A 43 30.03 24.10 19.07
C LYS A 43 28.75 24.85 18.62
N THR A 44 27.79 24.21 17.95
CA THR A 44 26.82 24.92 17.09
C THR A 44 25.32 24.60 17.34
N SER A 45 24.81 24.72 18.57
CA SER A 45 23.39 24.43 18.82
C SER A 45 22.43 25.46 18.19
N ILE A 46 22.67 26.77 18.34
CA ILE A 46 21.66 27.77 17.91
C ILE A 46 21.61 27.92 16.38
N SER A 47 22.75 27.95 15.70
CA SER A 47 22.79 28.07 14.24
C SER A 47 22.22 26.84 13.53
N SER A 48 22.42 25.65 14.09
CA SER A 48 21.80 24.43 13.56
C SER A 48 20.28 24.44 13.74
N HIS A 49 19.75 24.85 14.89
CA HIS A 49 18.31 25.00 15.09
C HIS A 49 17.67 25.95 14.07
N MET A 50 18.26 27.12 13.81
CA MET A 50 17.75 28.07 12.81
C MET A 50 17.73 27.48 11.39
N LEU A 51 18.76 26.71 11.02
CA LEU A 51 18.81 26.03 9.74
C LEU A 51 17.72 24.94 9.64
N LEU A 52 17.56 24.12 10.67
CA LEU A 52 16.55 23.06 10.71
C LEU A 52 15.13 23.66 10.64
N GLU A 53 14.86 24.77 11.33
CA GLU A 53 13.58 25.50 11.22
C GLU A 53 13.29 25.97 9.79
N MET A 54 14.27 26.59 9.12
CA MET A 54 14.15 27.00 7.72
C MET A 54 13.82 25.81 6.81
N LEU A 55 14.51 24.68 7.01
CA LEU A 55 14.26 23.47 6.22
C LEU A 55 12.86 22.91 6.48
N GLY A 56 12.36 22.99 7.71
CA GLY A 56 10.98 22.63 8.07
C GLY A 56 9.95 23.51 7.36
N ASP A 57 10.14 24.84 7.41
CA ASP A 57 9.34 25.85 6.69
C ASP A 57 9.26 25.52 5.18
N MET A 58 10.40 25.25 4.53
CA MET A 58 10.46 24.90 3.10
C MET A 58 9.82 23.53 2.81
N TRP A 59 10.13 22.51 3.62
CA TRP A 59 9.66 21.15 3.40
C TRP A 59 8.13 21.06 3.45
N VAL A 60 7.51 21.66 4.46
CA VAL A 60 6.05 21.63 4.60
C VAL A 60 5.35 22.41 3.48
N ALA A 61 5.91 23.55 3.07
CA ALA A 61 5.37 24.35 1.97
C ALA A 61 5.43 23.62 0.61
N VAL A 62 6.51 22.89 0.33
CA VAL A 62 6.68 22.13 -0.93
C VAL A 62 5.74 20.92 -1.00
N ARG A 63 5.37 20.31 0.13
CA ARG A 63 4.59 19.06 0.14
C ARG A 63 3.10 19.21 0.48
N ASN A 64 2.69 20.36 1.00
CA ASN A 64 1.30 20.61 1.41
C ASN A 64 0.62 21.63 0.47
N PRO A 65 -0.30 21.20 -0.41
CA PRO A 65 -0.86 22.09 -1.42
C PRO A 65 -1.81 23.15 -0.84
N TYR A 66 -2.34 22.96 0.37
CA TYR A 66 -3.15 23.98 1.04
C TYR A 66 -2.31 25.17 1.50
N ILE A 67 -1.08 24.92 1.96
CA ILE A 67 -0.10 25.96 2.27
C ILE A 67 0.34 26.63 0.96
N GLN A 68 0.62 25.86 -0.09
CA GLN A 68 0.98 26.44 -1.40
C GLN A 68 -0.08 27.39 -1.92
N ASP A 69 -1.34 26.97 -1.93
CA ASP A 69 -2.44 27.78 -2.48
C ASP A 69 -2.69 29.04 -1.63
N ASP A 70 -2.46 28.99 -0.31
CA ASP A 70 -2.45 30.17 0.55
C ASP A 70 -1.33 31.15 0.16
N LEU A 71 -0.09 30.67 0.06
CA LEU A 71 1.08 31.48 -0.28
C LEU A 71 0.98 32.06 -1.70
N PHE A 72 0.42 31.32 -2.67
CA PHE A 72 0.16 31.82 -4.02
C PHE A 72 -0.88 32.96 -4.05
N ALA A 73 -1.85 32.91 -3.14
CA ALA A 73 -2.93 33.88 -3.05
C ALA A 73 -2.56 35.11 -2.21
N ASN A 74 -1.62 34.98 -1.27
CA ASN A 74 -1.25 36.03 -0.32
C ASN A 74 0.24 36.38 -0.38
N GLU A 75 0.56 37.39 -1.19
CA GLU A 75 1.94 37.86 -1.40
C GLU A 75 2.61 38.39 -0.12
N LYS A 76 1.83 38.91 0.85
CA LYS A 76 2.38 39.37 2.14
C LYS A 76 2.86 38.20 2.99
N ARG A 77 2.09 37.10 3.02
CA ARG A 77 2.46 35.88 3.77
C ARG A 77 3.66 35.20 3.13
N LEU A 78 3.70 35.14 1.80
CA LEU A 78 4.88 34.65 1.08
C LEU A 78 6.12 35.50 1.37
N ALA A 79 6.02 36.83 1.29
CA ALA A 79 7.13 37.73 1.61
C ALA A 79 7.60 37.58 3.06
N SER A 80 6.67 37.38 4.00
CA SER A 80 7.00 37.13 5.41
C SER A 80 7.73 35.80 5.63
N LEU A 81 7.31 34.72 4.96
CA LEU A 81 7.99 33.42 5.00
C LEU A 81 9.42 33.53 4.46
N ILE A 82 9.57 34.08 3.25
CA ILE A 82 10.88 34.22 2.59
C ILE A 82 11.78 35.18 3.38
N GLY A 83 11.26 36.30 3.87
CA GLY A 83 12.01 37.24 4.71
C GLY A 83 12.54 36.56 5.97
N SER A 84 11.66 35.88 6.72
CA SER A 84 12.03 35.15 7.94
C SER A 84 13.08 34.05 7.70
N ILE A 85 13.05 33.39 6.53
CA ILE A 85 14.09 32.43 6.15
C ILE A 85 15.44 33.13 5.88
N ASN A 86 15.44 34.23 5.13
CA ASN A 86 16.67 34.97 4.83
C ASN A 86 17.28 35.58 6.10
N ASP A 87 16.46 36.16 6.99
CA ASP A 87 16.93 36.71 8.26
C ASP A 87 17.65 35.66 9.11
N ARG A 88 17.16 34.41 9.12
CA ARG A 88 17.84 33.28 9.79
C ARG A 88 19.19 32.96 9.14
N LEU A 89 19.28 32.95 7.81
CA LEU A 89 20.54 32.71 7.10
C LEU A 89 21.56 33.81 7.38
N ASP A 90 21.14 35.08 7.39
CA ASP A 90 22.02 36.21 7.74
C ASP A 90 22.57 36.08 9.17
N LEU A 91 21.74 35.63 10.12
CA LEU A 91 22.17 35.34 11.50
C LEU A 91 23.12 34.14 11.60
N ILE A 92 22.91 33.09 10.80
CA ILE A 92 23.81 31.93 10.75
C ILE A 92 25.17 32.36 10.20
N GLU A 93 25.18 33.13 9.11
CA GLU A 93 26.39 33.65 8.46
C GLU A 93 27.20 34.53 9.42
N GLY A 94 26.54 35.50 10.08
CA GLY A 94 27.20 36.38 11.05
C GLY A 94 27.77 35.64 12.27
N ARG A 95 27.24 34.46 12.59
CA ARG A 95 27.71 33.58 13.67
C ARG A 95 28.73 32.53 13.23
N ALA A 96 28.98 32.39 11.93
CA ALA A 96 29.94 31.42 11.42
C ALA A 96 31.38 31.72 11.87
N ASP A 97 31.69 32.98 12.21
CA ASP A 97 33.00 33.42 12.72
C ASP A 97 34.18 32.95 11.85
N GLY A 98 33.99 32.99 10.53
CA GLY A 98 34.99 32.53 9.54
C GLY A 98 35.09 31.01 9.36
N ASN A 99 34.22 30.21 9.97
CA ASN A 99 34.15 28.77 9.73
C ASN A 99 33.76 28.50 8.26
N VAL A 100 34.72 27.99 7.48
CA VAL A 100 34.60 27.75 6.03
C VAL A 100 33.45 26.81 5.71
N LEU A 101 33.27 25.73 6.49
CA LEU A 101 32.21 24.74 6.27
C LEU A 101 30.83 25.33 6.55
N ALA A 102 30.69 26.11 7.63
CA ALA A 102 29.43 26.79 7.94
C ALA A 102 29.04 27.82 6.86
N LEU A 103 30.01 28.58 6.33
CA LEU A 103 29.78 29.51 5.24
C LEU A 103 29.40 28.79 3.93
N GLU A 104 30.05 27.67 3.60
CA GLU A 104 29.67 26.85 2.45
C GLU A 104 28.22 26.34 2.58
N LEU A 105 27.83 25.89 3.78
CA LEU A 105 26.47 25.44 4.05
C LEU A 105 25.43 26.56 3.90
N VAL A 106 25.76 27.78 4.34
CA VAL A 106 24.90 28.96 4.14
C VAL A 106 24.74 29.27 2.66
N GLU A 107 25.79 29.20 1.85
CA GLU A 107 25.70 29.44 0.40
C GLU A 107 24.82 28.40 -0.31
N LEU A 108 24.95 27.12 0.05
CA LEU A 108 24.07 26.05 -0.45
C LEU A 108 22.61 26.32 -0.05
N ALA A 109 22.38 26.72 1.20
CA ALA A 109 21.05 27.08 1.68
C ALA A 109 20.48 28.32 0.97
N ARG A 110 21.25 29.39 0.78
CA ARG A 110 20.83 30.59 0.05
C ARG A 110 20.42 30.26 -1.37
N THR A 111 21.18 29.40 -2.05
CA THR A 111 20.84 28.93 -3.40
C THR A 111 19.50 28.21 -3.42
N SER A 112 19.27 27.31 -2.46
CA SER A 112 18.00 26.58 -2.34
C SER A 112 16.81 27.51 -2.03
N VAL A 113 17.00 28.48 -1.14
CA VAL A 113 15.97 29.50 -0.81
C VAL A 113 15.65 30.38 -2.00
N GLN A 114 16.65 30.78 -2.80
CA GLN A 114 16.44 31.56 -4.03
C GLN A 114 15.59 30.77 -5.04
N GLN A 115 15.88 29.48 -5.22
CA GLN A 115 15.09 28.60 -6.09
C GLN A 115 13.66 28.45 -5.57
N PHE A 116 13.48 28.22 -4.26
CA PHE A 116 12.19 28.14 -3.62
C PHE A 116 11.37 29.44 -3.76
N ALA A 117 12.00 30.60 -3.60
CA ALA A 117 11.33 31.89 -3.79
C ALA A 117 10.94 32.13 -5.26
N ALA A 118 11.83 31.80 -6.21
CA ALA A 118 11.60 31.97 -7.65
C ALA A 118 10.53 31.01 -8.20
N TRP A 119 10.34 29.86 -7.55
CA TRP A 119 9.33 28.87 -7.91
C TRP A 119 7.91 29.45 -7.89
N PHE A 120 7.55 30.28 -6.90
CA PHE A 120 6.20 30.83 -6.77
C PHE A 120 5.73 31.68 -7.97
N PRO A 121 6.42 32.75 -8.39
CA PRO A 121 6.00 33.55 -9.54
C PRO A 121 6.01 32.74 -10.85
N TYR A 122 6.98 31.83 -11.01
CA TYR A 122 7.05 30.91 -12.16
C TYR A 122 5.80 30.01 -12.23
N TYR A 123 5.48 29.29 -11.15
CA TYR A 123 4.31 28.41 -11.09
C TYR A 123 3.00 29.19 -11.29
N LYS A 124 2.86 30.38 -10.71
CA LYS A 124 1.68 31.25 -10.90
C LYS A 124 1.50 31.65 -12.37
N GLY A 125 2.59 31.98 -13.06
CA GLY A 125 2.59 32.27 -14.50
C GLY A 125 2.21 31.05 -15.34
N LEU A 126 2.82 29.90 -15.05
CA LEU A 126 2.55 28.66 -15.76
C LEU A 126 1.11 28.19 -15.58
N ARG A 127 0.54 28.26 -14.36
CA ARG A 127 -0.87 27.94 -14.09
C ARG A 127 -1.82 28.79 -14.95
N LYS A 128 -1.53 30.08 -15.16
CA LYS A 128 -2.32 30.96 -16.03
C LYS A 128 -2.25 30.51 -17.50
N LYS A 129 -1.04 30.20 -17.99
CA LYS A 129 -0.81 29.70 -19.38
C LYS A 129 -1.52 28.37 -19.61
N ALA A 130 -1.32 27.41 -18.71
CA ALA A 130 -1.93 26.09 -18.74
C ALA A 130 -3.46 26.17 -18.73
N LYS A 131 -4.04 26.95 -17.82
CA LYS A 131 -5.49 27.18 -17.77
C LYS A 131 -6.05 27.75 -19.07
N LYS A 132 -5.34 28.66 -19.73
CA LYS A 132 -5.75 29.21 -21.03
C LYS A 132 -5.73 28.16 -22.14
N GLN A 133 -4.77 27.26 -22.14
CA GLN A 133 -4.66 26.19 -23.13
C GLN A 133 -5.70 25.09 -22.89
N PHE A 134 -5.78 24.52 -21.69
CA PHE A 134 -6.69 23.41 -21.39
C PHE A 134 -8.17 23.80 -21.51
N ARG A 135 -8.55 25.05 -21.21
CA ARG A 135 -9.93 25.53 -21.38
C ARG A 135 -10.43 25.55 -22.82
N LYS A 136 -9.54 25.42 -23.81
CA LYS A 136 -9.93 25.28 -25.23
C LYS A 136 -10.31 23.85 -25.58
N ILE A 137 -9.92 22.89 -24.74
CA ILE A 137 -10.00 21.45 -25.02
C ILE A 137 -11.07 20.82 -24.13
N THR A 138 -11.08 21.16 -22.84
CA THR A 138 -12.02 20.63 -21.86
C THR A 138 -12.64 21.72 -20.99
N ARG A 139 -13.65 21.34 -20.19
CA ARG A 139 -14.38 22.28 -19.32
C ARG A 139 -13.48 22.84 -18.22
N LYS A 140 -13.84 24.02 -17.71
CA LYS A 140 -13.06 24.73 -16.68
C LYS A 140 -12.95 23.94 -15.37
N ASP A 141 -14.03 23.26 -14.98
CA ASP A 141 -14.13 22.40 -13.80
C ASP A 141 -13.34 21.09 -13.92
N ASN A 142 -12.90 20.73 -15.14
CA ASN A 142 -12.02 19.58 -15.37
C ASN A 142 -10.54 19.91 -15.16
N ILE A 143 -10.20 21.14 -14.74
CA ILE A 143 -8.82 21.62 -14.60
C ILE A 143 -8.57 21.98 -13.14
N GLY A 144 -8.12 20.99 -12.36
CA GLY A 144 -7.87 21.10 -10.93
C GLY A 144 -6.44 21.53 -10.60
N PHE A 145 -6.30 22.73 -10.05
CA PHE A 145 -5.04 23.23 -9.45
C PHE A 145 -5.11 23.30 -7.92
N ASP A 146 -6.30 23.10 -7.34
CA ASP A 146 -6.59 23.23 -5.93
C ASP A 146 -6.03 22.06 -5.09
N GLY A 147 -5.95 22.30 -3.79
CA GLY A 147 -5.52 21.33 -2.80
C GLY A 147 -6.27 19.99 -2.88
N LEU A 148 -7.60 19.99 -2.91
CA LEU A 148 -8.38 18.73 -2.91
C LEU A 148 -8.07 17.87 -4.14
N ALA A 149 -8.05 18.48 -5.32
CA ALA A 149 -7.68 17.78 -6.55
C ALA A 149 -6.27 17.17 -6.44
N ARG A 150 -5.26 17.96 -6.09
CA ARG A 150 -3.85 17.52 -6.06
C ARG A 150 -3.58 16.49 -4.97
N VAL A 151 -4.11 16.67 -3.75
CA VAL A 151 -3.98 15.71 -2.64
C VAL A 151 -4.61 14.36 -2.99
N SER A 152 -5.75 14.37 -3.67
CA SER A 152 -6.44 13.13 -4.05
C SER A 152 -5.70 12.33 -5.15
N HIS A 153 -4.71 12.96 -5.80
CA HIS A 153 -4.02 12.42 -6.97
C HIS A 153 -2.50 12.28 -6.79
N VAL A 154 -1.94 12.69 -5.65
CA VAL A 154 -0.50 12.53 -5.32
C VAL A 154 -0.10 11.09 -5.00
N THR A 155 -1.07 10.27 -4.56
CA THR A 155 -0.82 8.90 -4.09
C THR A 155 -1.87 7.91 -4.60
N ASP A 156 -1.55 6.61 -4.64
CA ASP A 156 -2.48 5.51 -4.90
C ASP A 156 -2.87 4.79 -3.59
N ALA A 157 -3.07 3.47 -3.59
CA ALA A 157 -3.42 2.73 -2.37
C ALA A 157 -2.19 2.39 -1.52
N THR A 158 -0.97 2.67 -2.00
CA THR A 158 0.27 2.49 -1.22
C THR A 158 0.47 3.55 -0.14
N ASP A 159 -0.14 4.72 -0.30
CA ASP A 159 0.11 5.95 0.47
C ASP A 159 1.51 6.57 0.31
N TRP A 160 2.38 5.99 -0.53
CA TRP A 160 3.65 6.61 -0.92
C TRP A 160 3.43 7.90 -1.71
N ARG A 161 4.36 8.85 -1.58
CA ARG A 161 4.37 10.16 -2.25
C ARG A 161 5.79 10.51 -2.64
N VAL A 162 5.95 11.12 -3.82
CA VAL A 162 7.23 11.67 -4.27
C VAL A 162 7.03 13.15 -4.55
N GLU A 163 6.30 13.52 -5.59
CA GLU A 163 5.98 14.92 -5.94
C GLU A 163 4.48 15.18 -6.01
N LEU A 164 4.07 16.40 -5.67
CA LEU A 164 2.71 16.87 -5.94
C LEU A 164 2.54 17.14 -7.45
N PRO A 165 1.43 16.71 -8.07
CA PRO A 165 1.19 17.02 -9.47
C PRO A 165 0.97 18.53 -9.68
N PHE A 166 1.42 19.07 -10.81
CA PHE A 166 1.18 20.45 -11.20
C PHE A 166 -0.31 20.73 -11.42
N VAL A 167 -1.00 19.82 -12.11
CA VAL A 167 -2.42 19.91 -12.44
C VAL A 167 -3.06 18.52 -12.47
N VAL A 168 -4.35 18.46 -12.13
CA VAL A 168 -5.20 17.29 -12.35
C VAL A 168 -6.22 17.62 -13.44
N LEU A 169 -6.28 16.79 -14.47
CA LEU A 169 -7.21 16.91 -15.59
C LEU A 169 -8.23 15.76 -15.51
N THR A 170 -9.52 16.08 -15.61
CA THR A 170 -10.61 15.09 -15.53
C THR A 170 -11.50 15.18 -16.78
N PRO A 171 -11.04 14.72 -17.95
CA PRO A 171 -11.77 14.84 -19.22
C PRO A 171 -13.15 14.16 -19.17
N ASP A 172 -14.14 14.72 -19.87
CA ASP A 172 -15.51 14.19 -19.92
C ASP A 172 -15.71 13.15 -21.04
N THR A 173 -14.86 13.19 -22.08
CA THR A 173 -14.96 12.31 -23.25
C THR A 173 -13.59 11.79 -23.70
N GLU A 174 -13.62 10.69 -24.46
CA GLU A 174 -12.42 10.04 -24.99
C GLU A 174 -11.69 10.96 -25.99
N GLU A 175 -12.43 11.71 -26.79
CA GLU A 175 -11.90 12.59 -27.84
C GLU A 175 -11.02 13.74 -27.31
N GLU A 176 -11.21 14.16 -26.06
CA GLU A 176 -10.40 15.21 -25.44
C GLU A 176 -8.95 14.76 -25.18
N ILE A 177 -8.71 13.45 -25.03
CA ILE A 177 -7.46 12.91 -24.48
C ILE A 177 -6.24 13.29 -25.31
N ALA A 178 -6.28 13.09 -26.62
CA ALA A 178 -5.13 13.36 -27.50
C ALA A 178 -4.73 14.84 -27.45
N ALA A 179 -5.70 15.76 -27.54
CA ALA A 179 -5.44 17.19 -27.43
C ALA A 179 -4.92 17.60 -26.04
N LEU A 180 -5.42 16.98 -24.96
CA LEU A 180 -4.91 17.23 -23.61
C LEU A 180 -3.46 16.76 -23.45
N VAL A 181 -3.11 15.58 -24.00
CA VAL A 181 -1.74 15.06 -23.99
C VAL A 181 -0.81 16.01 -24.76
N GLU A 182 -1.19 16.44 -25.96
CA GLU A 182 -0.43 17.42 -26.74
C GLU A 182 -0.21 18.73 -25.96
N ALA A 183 -1.27 19.25 -25.33
CA ALA A 183 -1.18 20.47 -24.53
C ALA A 183 -0.27 20.31 -23.31
N CYS A 184 -0.28 19.14 -22.65
CA CYS A 184 0.65 18.84 -21.56
C CYS A 184 2.10 18.84 -22.04
N ILE A 185 2.39 18.17 -23.15
CA ILE A 185 3.73 18.12 -23.77
C ILE A 185 4.20 19.54 -24.12
N ALA A 186 3.35 20.35 -24.75
CA ALA A 186 3.67 21.74 -25.10
C ALA A 186 3.91 22.66 -23.88
N LEU A 187 3.46 22.25 -22.69
CA LEU A 187 3.70 22.92 -21.42
C LEU A 187 4.93 22.37 -20.66
N GLY A 188 5.59 21.35 -21.19
CA GLY A 188 6.70 20.65 -20.54
C GLY A 188 6.24 19.74 -19.39
N LEU A 189 4.98 19.30 -19.41
CA LEU A 189 4.41 18.43 -18.38
C LEU A 189 4.48 16.96 -18.81
N THR A 190 4.98 16.10 -17.93
CA THR A 190 4.82 14.63 -18.09
C THR A 190 3.41 14.21 -17.68
N VAL A 191 2.80 13.31 -18.43
CA VAL A 191 1.44 12.81 -18.20
C VAL A 191 1.48 11.57 -17.31
N ILE A 192 0.64 11.57 -16.28
CA ILE A 192 0.42 10.45 -15.37
C ILE A 192 -1.01 9.92 -15.61
N PRO A 193 -1.19 8.80 -16.33
CA PRO A 193 -2.49 8.16 -16.47
C PRO A 193 -2.99 7.64 -15.13
N ARG A 194 -4.26 7.92 -14.79
CA ARG A 194 -4.85 7.45 -13.54
C ARG A 194 -6.31 7.06 -13.70
N GLY A 195 -6.65 5.87 -13.23
CA GLY A 195 -8.04 5.42 -13.03
C GLY A 195 -8.50 5.68 -11.60
N GLY A 196 -9.08 4.66 -10.96
CA GLY A 196 -9.56 4.75 -9.56
C GLY A 196 -8.49 4.96 -8.48
N GLY A 197 -7.20 4.93 -8.84
CA GLY A 197 -6.06 5.12 -7.93
C GLY A 197 -5.93 4.01 -6.89
N THR A 198 -6.24 2.77 -7.24
CA THR A 198 -6.28 1.59 -6.35
C THR A 198 -5.04 0.69 -6.44
N GLY A 199 -4.00 1.11 -7.17
CA GLY A 199 -2.75 0.35 -7.32
C GLY A 199 -1.95 0.26 -6.02
N TYR A 200 -1.17 -0.82 -5.88
CA TYR A 200 -0.36 -1.15 -4.68
C TYR A 200 1.15 -1.07 -4.92
N THR A 201 1.58 -0.44 -6.02
CA THR A 201 2.98 -0.39 -6.42
C THR A 201 3.50 1.01 -6.67
N GLY A 202 2.65 2.04 -6.61
CA GLY A 202 3.07 3.42 -6.87
C GLY A 202 3.11 3.78 -8.36
N GLY A 203 2.46 3.00 -9.23
CA GLY A 203 2.42 3.23 -10.69
C GLY A 203 1.74 4.56 -11.09
N ALA A 204 0.85 5.08 -10.24
CA ALA A 204 0.15 6.36 -10.46
C ALA A 204 0.69 7.52 -9.60
N ILE A 205 1.84 7.34 -8.93
CA ILE A 205 2.48 8.39 -8.12
C ILE A 205 3.36 9.26 -9.03
N PRO A 206 3.14 10.59 -9.07
CA PRO A 206 4.00 11.51 -9.80
C PRO A 206 5.42 11.55 -9.21
N LEU A 207 6.42 11.40 -10.08
CA LEU A 207 7.84 11.48 -9.70
C LEU A 207 8.45 12.87 -9.91
N HIS A 208 7.75 13.73 -10.65
CA HIS A 208 8.20 15.07 -10.99
C HIS A 208 7.09 16.07 -10.70
N GLU A 209 7.46 17.25 -10.19
CA GLU A 209 6.51 18.34 -9.91
C GLU A 209 5.81 18.85 -11.18
N MET A 210 6.53 18.83 -12.32
CA MET A 210 6.04 19.21 -13.65
C MET A 210 5.25 18.06 -14.29
N SER A 211 4.20 17.61 -13.61
CA SER A 211 3.36 16.50 -14.05
C SER A 211 1.87 16.88 -14.12
N ALA A 212 1.19 16.36 -15.14
CA ALA A 212 -0.25 16.43 -15.27
C ALA A 212 -0.85 15.03 -15.02
N VAL A 213 -1.65 14.90 -13.97
CA VAL A 213 -2.42 13.66 -13.76
C VAL A 213 -3.69 13.74 -14.59
N ILE A 214 -3.88 12.82 -15.52
CA ILE A 214 -5.14 12.69 -16.28
C ILE A 214 -5.95 11.57 -15.64
N ASN A 215 -7.03 11.93 -14.93
CA ASN A 215 -7.94 11.00 -14.31
C ASN A 215 -9.06 10.60 -15.29
N THR A 216 -9.13 9.31 -15.62
CA THR A 216 -10.07 8.76 -16.61
C THR A 216 -11.41 8.32 -16.03
N GLU A 217 -11.69 8.46 -14.73
CA GLU A 217 -12.91 7.97 -14.07
C GLU A 217 -14.22 8.53 -14.67
N LYS A 218 -14.15 9.67 -15.36
CA LYS A 218 -15.29 10.24 -16.10
C LYS A 218 -15.57 9.57 -17.45
N LEU A 219 -14.64 8.77 -17.98
CA LEU A 219 -14.82 7.96 -19.19
C LEU A 219 -15.61 6.69 -18.88
N GLU A 220 -16.84 6.87 -18.42
CA GLU A 220 -17.70 5.82 -17.85
C GLU A 220 -18.67 5.19 -18.85
N SER A 221 -18.40 5.31 -20.16
CA SER A 221 -19.23 4.69 -21.20
C SER A 221 -19.22 3.16 -21.03
N LEU A 222 -20.40 2.57 -20.87
CA LEU A 222 -20.58 1.12 -20.76
C LEU A 222 -21.58 0.69 -21.82
N GLY A 223 -21.10 -0.02 -22.83
CA GLY A 223 -21.94 -0.56 -23.90
C GLY A 223 -22.84 -1.69 -23.42
N ALA A 224 -23.86 -2.01 -24.21
CA ALA A 224 -24.65 -3.21 -24.01
C ALA A 224 -23.80 -4.48 -24.26
N VAL A 225 -24.25 -5.61 -23.71
CA VAL A 225 -23.71 -6.91 -24.10
C VAL A 225 -24.14 -7.21 -25.53
N THR A 226 -23.18 -7.51 -26.41
CA THR A 226 -23.43 -7.83 -27.82
C THR A 226 -22.83 -9.17 -28.20
N GLN A 227 -23.34 -9.78 -29.27
CA GLN A 227 -22.82 -11.04 -29.81
C GLN A 227 -21.93 -10.77 -31.02
N ARG A 228 -20.72 -11.31 -31.02
CA ARG A 228 -19.79 -11.28 -32.16
C ARG A 228 -19.65 -12.66 -32.76
N THR A 229 -19.62 -12.72 -34.08
CA THR A 229 -19.40 -13.93 -34.89
C THR A 229 -18.23 -13.79 -35.86
N ASP A 230 -17.70 -12.57 -35.95
CA ASP A 230 -16.61 -12.10 -36.81
C ASP A 230 -15.24 -12.12 -36.12
N LEU A 231 -15.14 -12.63 -34.88
CA LEU A 231 -13.87 -12.77 -34.19
C LEU A 231 -13.01 -13.84 -34.87
N LEU A 232 -11.93 -13.40 -35.53
CA LEU A 232 -11.01 -14.27 -36.25
C LEU A 232 -10.54 -15.43 -35.36
N GLY A 233 -10.63 -16.68 -35.86
CA GLY A 233 -10.29 -17.93 -35.17
C GLY A 233 -11.42 -18.54 -34.31
N LEU A 234 -12.58 -17.88 -34.25
CA LEU A 234 -13.81 -18.37 -33.63
C LEU A 234 -14.97 -18.35 -34.63
N GLU A 235 -14.68 -18.56 -35.91
CA GLU A 235 -15.67 -18.50 -36.98
C GLU A 235 -16.86 -19.42 -36.67
N GLY A 236 -18.08 -18.86 -36.72
CA GLY A 236 -19.32 -19.59 -36.45
C GLY A 236 -19.66 -19.76 -34.96
N LYS A 237 -18.83 -19.31 -34.02
CA LYS A 237 -19.17 -19.26 -32.59
C LYS A 237 -19.74 -17.89 -32.23
N MET A 238 -20.83 -17.88 -31.48
CA MET A 238 -21.36 -16.65 -30.88
C MET A 238 -20.60 -16.36 -29.60
N VAL A 239 -19.94 -15.20 -29.54
CA VAL A 239 -19.18 -14.74 -28.39
C VAL A 239 -19.81 -13.47 -27.84
N SER A 240 -20.22 -13.52 -26.58
CA SER A 240 -20.69 -12.35 -25.84
C SER A 240 -19.53 -11.41 -25.55
N VAL A 241 -19.66 -10.14 -25.90
CA VAL A 241 -18.66 -9.11 -25.65
C VAL A 241 -19.28 -7.86 -25.03
N VAL A 242 -18.44 -7.05 -24.38
CA VAL A 242 -18.82 -5.75 -23.82
C VAL A 242 -17.72 -4.72 -24.09
N ARG A 243 -18.10 -3.54 -24.58
CA ARG A 243 -17.21 -2.38 -24.75
C ARG A 243 -17.35 -1.43 -23.57
N CYS A 244 -16.21 -1.02 -23.02
CA CYS A 244 -16.12 -0.17 -21.82
C CYS A 244 -15.15 0.99 -22.06
N GLY A 245 -15.49 2.17 -21.56
CA GLY A 245 -14.55 3.27 -21.37
C GLY A 245 -13.59 2.99 -20.22
N ALA A 246 -12.41 3.60 -20.24
CA ALA A 246 -11.34 3.38 -19.27
C ALA A 246 -11.71 3.76 -17.82
N GLY A 247 -12.73 4.61 -17.64
CA GLY A 247 -13.23 5.06 -16.35
C GLY A 247 -14.26 4.15 -15.72
N VAL A 248 -14.81 3.18 -16.46
CA VAL A 248 -15.83 2.27 -15.93
C VAL A 248 -15.26 1.49 -14.75
N VAL A 249 -15.91 1.58 -13.60
CA VAL A 249 -15.61 0.77 -12.42
C VAL A 249 -15.84 -0.70 -12.75
N THR A 250 -14.85 -1.54 -12.46
CA THR A 250 -14.84 -2.97 -12.81
C THR A 250 -16.10 -3.68 -12.37
N ARG A 251 -16.57 -3.41 -11.15
CA ARG A 251 -17.80 -4.00 -10.60
C ARG A 251 -19.04 -3.76 -11.47
N ARG A 252 -19.16 -2.60 -12.12
CA ARG A 252 -20.29 -2.30 -13.02
C ARG A 252 -20.32 -3.21 -14.25
N VAL A 253 -19.15 -3.60 -14.77
CA VAL A 253 -19.04 -4.55 -15.88
C VAL A 253 -19.43 -5.95 -15.41
N SER A 254 -18.96 -6.36 -14.23
CA SER A 254 -19.35 -7.62 -13.61
C SER A 254 -20.86 -7.72 -13.37
N ASP A 255 -21.48 -6.66 -12.85
CA ASP A 255 -22.93 -6.62 -12.58
C ASP A 255 -23.73 -6.66 -13.90
N LEU A 256 -23.29 -5.95 -14.94
CA LEU A 256 -23.92 -6.00 -16.28
C LEU A 256 -23.84 -7.42 -16.89
N ALA A 257 -22.69 -8.08 -16.79
CA ALA A 257 -22.53 -9.45 -17.27
C ALA A 257 -23.46 -10.40 -16.49
N ALA A 258 -23.53 -10.27 -15.17
CA ALA A 258 -24.37 -11.10 -14.31
C ALA A 258 -25.87 -10.94 -14.63
N GLN A 259 -26.33 -9.73 -14.97
CA GLN A 259 -27.71 -9.49 -15.42
C GLN A 259 -28.08 -10.27 -16.70
N HIS A 260 -27.09 -10.66 -17.50
CA HIS A 260 -27.26 -11.46 -18.71
C HIS A 260 -26.91 -12.95 -18.51
N GLY A 261 -26.73 -13.41 -17.26
CA GLY A 261 -26.31 -14.78 -16.97
C GLY A 261 -24.85 -15.08 -17.38
N LEU A 262 -24.03 -14.04 -17.57
CA LEU A 262 -22.64 -14.12 -17.99
C LEU A 262 -21.69 -13.73 -16.86
N VAL A 263 -20.40 -13.98 -17.08
CA VAL A 263 -19.31 -13.69 -16.17
C VAL A 263 -18.27 -12.80 -16.82
N PHE A 264 -18.00 -11.68 -16.18
CA PHE A 264 -16.77 -10.93 -16.40
C PHE A 264 -15.64 -11.57 -15.59
N ALA A 265 -14.59 -12.03 -16.27
CA ALA A 265 -13.50 -12.78 -15.67
C ALA A 265 -12.49 -11.90 -14.92
N VAL A 266 -12.33 -10.64 -15.31
CA VAL A 266 -11.36 -9.72 -14.68
C VAL A 266 -11.94 -9.22 -13.36
N ASP A 267 -11.57 -9.87 -12.25
CA ASP A 267 -12.17 -9.64 -10.93
C ASP A 267 -11.15 -9.38 -9.80
N PRO A 268 -10.30 -8.34 -9.92
CA PRO A 268 -9.36 -7.99 -8.87
C PRO A 268 -10.07 -7.73 -7.54
N THR A 269 -9.37 -7.92 -6.42
CA THR A 269 -9.89 -7.64 -5.06
C THR A 269 -10.37 -6.19 -4.91
N SER A 270 -9.86 -5.28 -5.74
CA SER A 270 -10.24 -3.86 -5.79
C SER A 270 -11.38 -3.55 -6.77
N GLN A 271 -12.09 -4.54 -7.34
CA GLN A 271 -13.10 -4.33 -8.40
C GLN A 271 -14.19 -3.30 -8.09
N ASP A 272 -14.50 -3.08 -6.80
CA ASP A 272 -15.47 -2.08 -6.38
C ASP A 272 -14.97 -0.65 -6.66
N ALA A 273 -13.66 -0.42 -6.85
CA ALA A 273 -13.09 0.89 -7.09
C ALA A 273 -12.06 0.97 -8.23
N SER A 274 -11.49 -0.15 -8.67
CA SER A 274 -10.61 -0.18 -9.84
C SER A 274 -11.40 0.07 -11.11
N THR A 275 -10.75 0.67 -12.12
CA THR A 275 -11.37 0.98 -13.41
C THR A 275 -10.76 0.14 -14.53
N ILE A 276 -11.49 -0.02 -15.62
CA ILE A 276 -11.06 -0.81 -16.79
C ILE A 276 -9.71 -0.37 -17.34
N GLY A 277 -9.45 0.94 -17.47
CA GLY A 277 -8.16 1.43 -17.94
C GLY A 277 -7.00 1.00 -17.05
N GLY A 278 -7.20 1.02 -15.73
CA GLY A 278 -6.22 0.50 -14.76
C GLY A 278 -6.00 -1.00 -14.88
N ASN A 279 -7.07 -1.78 -15.06
CA ASN A 279 -6.97 -3.24 -15.23
C ASN A 279 -6.18 -3.63 -16.48
N VAL A 280 -6.30 -2.86 -17.57
CA VAL A 280 -5.50 -3.04 -18.80
C VAL A 280 -4.05 -2.64 -18.53
N SER A 281 -3.80 -1.44 -18.01
CA SER A 281 -2.43 -0.96 -17.74
C SER A 281 -1.64 -1.86 -16.79
N MET A 282 -2.32 -2.55 -15.87
CA MET A 282 -1.69 -3.46 -14.90
C MET A 282 -1.72 -4.94 -15.32
N ASN A 283 -2.46 -5.30 -16.37
CA ASN A 283 -2.80 -6.70 -16.66
C ASN A 283 -3.40 -7.43 -15.44
N ALA A 284 -4.37 -6.79 -14.80
CA ALA A 284 -4.95 -7.23 -13.54
C ALA A 284 -5.45 -8.69 -13.57
N GLY A 285 -5.21 -9.40 -12.48
CA GLY A 285 -5.79 -10.72 -12.20
C GLY A 285 -6.94 -10.64 -11.21
N GLY A 286 -7.36 -11.81 -10.74
CA GLY A 286 -8.36 -11.96 -9.67
C GLY A 286 -8.50 -13.43 -9.31
N LYS A 287 -9.57 -13.79 -8.58
CA LYS A 287 -9.79 -15.18 -8.17
C LYS A 287 -10.17 -16.08 -9.36
N LYS A 288 -10.79 -15.53 -10.40
CA LYS A 288 -11.21 -16.28 -11.60
C LYS A 288 -10.08 -16.51 -12.59
N ALA A 289 -8.90 -15.96 -12.34
CA ALA A 289 -7.73 -16.14 -13.22
C ALA A 289 -7.30 -17.61 -13.35
N VAL A 290 -7.58 -18.41 -12.31
CA VAL A 290 -7.40 -19.87 -12.35
C VAL A 290 -8.18 -20.54 -13.49
N LEU A 291 -9.30 -19.95 -13.94
CA LEU A 291 -10.09 -20.47 -15.05
C LEU A 291 -9.79 -19.73 -16.36
N TRP A 292 -9.85 -18.40 -16.37
CA TRP A 292 -9.82 -17.59 -17.61
C TRP A 292 -8.63 -16.64 -17.74
N GLY A 293 -7.63 -16.73 -16.86
CA GLY A 293 -6.44 -15.87 -16.91
C GLY A 293 -6.67 -14.43 -16.47
N THR A 294 -5.74 -13.55 -16.81
CA THR A 294 -5.71 -12.13 -16.43
C THR A 294 -6.41 -11.25 -17.48
N THR A 295 -6.37 -9.93 -17.34
CA THR A 295 -6.99 -8.98 -18.29
C THR A 295 -6.62 -9.28 -19.75
N LEU A 296 -5.35 -9.53 -20.07
CA LEU A 296 -4.90 -9.78 -21.43
C LEU A 296 -5.55 -11.02 -22.06
N ASP A 297 -5.85 -12.05 -21.27
CA ASP A 297 -6.51 -13.27 -21.77
C ASP A 297 -7.97 -13.04 -22.16
N ASN A 298 -8.56 -11.92 -21.73
CA ASN A 298 -9.98 -11.61 -21.89
C ASN A 298 -10.26 -10.42 -22.82
N LEU A 299 -9.20 -9.76 -23.32
CA LEU A 299 -9.31 -8.62 -24.22
C LEU A 299 -9.58 -9.06 -25.66
N VAL A 300 -10.60 -8.46 -26.27
CA VAL A 300 -10.82 -8.46 -27.71
C VAL A 300 -10.02 -7.33 -28.35
N SER A 301 -10.16 -6.12 -27.83
CA SER A 301 -9.38 -4.96 -28.27
C SER A 301 -9.25 -3.87 -27.19
N TRP A 302 -8.30 -2.96 -27.37
CA TRP A 302 -8.20 -1.73 -26.58
C TRP A 302 -7.68 -0.56 -27.40
N LYS A 303 -8.12 0.65 -27.03
CA LYS A 303 -7.73 1.92 -27.65
C LYS A 303 -6.94 2.76 -26.66
N MET A 304 -5.92 3.47 -27.15
CA MET A 304 -5.06 4.32 -26.34
C MET A 304 -4.54 5.54 -27.10
N VAL A 305 -4.11 6.56 -26.35
CA VAL A 305 -3.34 7.70 -26.83
C VAL A 305 -1.86 7.49 -26.53
N THR A 306 -1.01 7.76 -27.52
CA THR A 306 0.43 7.54 -27.48
C THR A 306 1.20 8.77 -26.99
N PRO A 307 2.52 8.66 -26.74
CA PRO A 307 3.40 9.78 -26.41
C PRO A 307 3.53 10.86 -27.49
N ASP A 308 3.12 10.56 -28.73
CA ASP A 308 3.05 11.50 -29.85
C ASP A 308 1.70 12.24 -29.93
N ALA A 309 0.85 12.09 -28.91
CA ALA A 309 -0.54 12.57 -28.90
C ALA A 309 -1.39 12.05 -30.07
N THR A 310 -1.05 10.87 -30.60
CA THR A 310 -1.81 10.16 -31.64
C THR A 310 -2.52 8.95 -31.05
N TRP A 311 -3.33 8.26 -31.87
CA TRP A 311 -4.16 7.15 -31.41
C TRP A 311 -3.63 5.81 -31.89
N LEU A 312 -3.88 4.78 -31.09
CA LEU A 312 -3.57 3.41 -31.43
C LEU A 312 -4.67 2.48 -30.91
N GLU A 313 -4.99 1.45 -31.68
CA GLU A 313 -5.88 0.37 -31.30
C GLU A 313 -5.17 -0.97 -31.48
N VAL A 314 -5.29 -1.84 -30.49
CA VAL A 314 -4.78 -3.21 -30.54
C VAL A 314 -5.95 -4.18 -30.50
N THR A 315 -5.97 -5.15 -31.41
CA THR A 315 -6.99 -6.19 -31.50
C THR A 315 -6.34 -7.57 -31.37
N ARG A 316 -6.85 -8.42 -30.48
CA ARG A 316 -6.42 -9.81 -30.34
C ARG A 316 -7.01 -10.64 -31.49
N LEU A 317 -6.13 -11.33 -32.20
CA LEU A 317 -6.48 -12.22 -33.31
C LEU A 317 -6.43 -13.68 -32.85
N LYS A 318 -7.33 -14.53 -33.38
CA LYS A 318 -7.37 -15.97 -33.07
C LYS A 318 -7.52 -16.26 -31.58
N HIS A 319 -8.49 -15.59 -30.96
CA HIS A 319 -8.80 -15.74 -29.53
C HIS A 319 -9.25 -17.18 -29.21
N ASN A 320 -8.74 -17.82 -28.15
CA ASN A 320 -9.13 -19.19 -27.76
C ASN A 320 -10.24 -19.28 -26.70
N LEU A 321 -10.71 -18.13 -26.18
CA LEU A 321 -11.67 -18.02 -25.07
C LEU A 321 -11.12 -18.57 -23.73
N GLY A 322 -9.80 -18.73 -23.64
CA GLY A 322 -9.12 -19.20 -22.45
C GLY A 322 -7.77 -18.50 -22.31
N LYS A 323 -6.83 -19.17 -21.63
CA LYS A 323 -5.53 -18.57 -21.31
C LYS A 323 -4.63 -18.55 -22.54
N LEU A 324 -3.87 -17.47 -22.70
CA LEU A 324 -2.95 -17.27 -23.82
C LEU A 324 -1.88 -18.37 -23.91
N HIS A 325 -1.41 -18.88 -22.76
CA HIS A 325 -0.35 -19.88 -22.70
C HIS A 325 -0.76 -21.27 -23.16
N ASP A 326 -2.07 -21.52 -23.27
CA ASP A 326 -2.59 -22.77 -23.83
C ASP A 326 -2.51 -22.77 -25.37
N GLN A 327 -2.29 -21.61 -26.00
CA GLN A 327 -2.14 -21.49 -27.44
C GLN A 327 -0.68 -21.63 -27.86
N LYS A 328 -0.43 -22.36 -28.96
CA LYS A 328 0.92 -22.41 -29.56
C LYS A 328 1.37 -21.04 -30.10
N THR A 329 0.45 -20.26 -30.66
CA THR A 329 0.75 -18.94 -31.23
C THR A 329 -0.38 -17.97 -30.94
N VAL A 330 -0.02 -16.80 -30.43
CA VAL A 330 -0.93 -15.68 -30.14
C VAL A 330 -0.57 -14.52 -31.05
N LYS A 331 -1.58 -13.85 -31.62
CA LYS A 331 -1.39 -12.72 -32.52
C LYS A 331 -2.18 -11.49 -32.10
N PHE A 332 -1.59 -10.31 -32.30
CA PHE A 332 -2.22 -9.02 -32.08
C PHE A 332 -2.06 -8.16 -33.33
N GLN A 333 -3.11 -7.45 -33.72
CA GLN A 333 -3.05 -6.43 -34.75
C GLN A 333 -2.98 -5.06 -34.10
N VAL A 334 -2.03 -4.23 -34.53
CA VAL A 334 -1.86 -2.86 -34.06
C VAL A 334 -2.18 -1.91 -35.22
N VAL A 335 -3.17 -1.04 -35.03
CA VAL A 335 -3.58 -0.02 -35.99
C VAL A 335 -3.33 1.36 -35.38
N ARG A 336 -2.70 2.25 -36.13
CA ARG A 336 -2.41 3.62 -35.70
C ARG A 336 -3.34 4.59 -36.42
N TYR A 337 -3.71 5.66 -35.75
CA TYR A 337 -4.52 6.73 -36.31
C TYR A 337 -3.91 8.09 -35.97
N ALA A 338 -4.19 9.08 -36.81
CA ALA A 338 -3.87 10.47 -36.57
C ALA A 338 -4.59 11.01 -35.33
N GLN A 339 -4.30 12.25 -34.95
CA GLN A 339 -4.82 12.89 -33.73
C GLN A 339 -6.37 12.93 -33.65
N ASP A 340 -7.07 12.88 -34.79
CA ASP A 340 -8.53 12.80 -34.86
C ASP A 340 -9.10 11.44 -34.39
N GLY A 341 -8.24 10.45 -34.17
CA GLY A 341 -8.58 9.11 -33.72
C GLY A 341 -9.35 8.27 -34.73
N LYS A 342 -9.39 8.70 -36.00
CA LYS A 342 -10.18 8.11 -37.09
C LYS A 342 -9.35 7.86 -38.35
N THR A 343 -8.46 8.77 -38.73
CA THR A 343 -7.67 8.68 -39.96
C THR A 343 -6.52 7.70 -39.78
N PRO A 344 -6.49 6.53 -40.45
CA PRO A 344 -5.44 5.54 -40.27
C PRO A 344 -4.06 6.06 -40.70
N GLN A 345 -3.01 5.66 -39.98
CA GLN A 345 -1.63 6.00 -40.26
C GLN A 345 -0.80 4.73 -40.46
N GLY A 346 -0.22 4.58 -41.64
CA GLY A 346 0.57 3.41 -42.01
C GLY A 346 -0.26 2.14 -42.21
N LYS A 347 0.43 1.00 -42.35
CA LYS A 347 -0.21 -0.31 -42.48
C LYS A 347 -0.36 -0.97 -41.10
N PRO A 348 -1.44 -1.74 -40.85
CA PRO A 348 -1.57 -2.52 -39.62
C PRO A 348 -0.36 -3.43 -39.39
N GLU A 349 0.18 -3.40 -38.18
CA GLU A 349 1.29 -4.27 -37.75
C GLU A 349 0.72 -5.52 -37.08
N ILE A 350 1.28 -6.70 -37.39
CA ILE A 350 0.89 -7.95 -36.73
C ILE A 350 2.03 -8.42 -35.83
N LEU A 351 1.78 -8.40 -34.51
CA LEU A 351 2.67 -8.97 -33.52
C LEU A 351 2.30 -10.44 -33.30
N SER A 352 3.30 -11.35 -33.31
CA SER A 352 3.09 -12.79 -33.19
C SER A 352 4.05 -13.38 -32.17
N PHE A 353 3.51 -14.09 -31.18
CA PHE A 353 4.26 -14.66 -30.07
C PHE A 353 3.91 -16.12 -29.84
N SER A 354 4.81 -16.88 -29.20
CA SER A 354 4.42 -18.15 -28.56
C SER A 354 3.47 -17.86 -27.40
N GLY A 355 2.44 -18.66 -27.16
CA GLY A 355 1.56 -18.43 -25.99
C GLY A 355 2.32 -18.50 -24.65
N GLN A 356 3.34 -19.36 -24.58
CA GLN A 356 4.22 -19.50 -23.41
C GLN A 356 5.15 -18.29 -23.18
N PHE A 357 5.16 -17.30 -24.09
CA PHE A 357 5.99 -16.10 -23.94
C PHE A 357 5.51 -15.18 -22.80
N PHE A 358 4.20 -15.12 -22.56
CA PHE A 358 3.60 -14.09 -21.70
C PHE A 358 3.79 -14.32 -20.21
N ARG A 359 4.17 -15.53 -19.80
CA ARG A 359 4.30 -15.93 -18.38
C ARG A 359 5.41 -16.95 -18.23
N GLN A 360 6.12 -16.89 -17.11
CA GLN A 360 7.03 -17.97 -16.73
C GLN A 360 6.28 -19.31 -16.64
N LYS A 361 6.93 -20.38 -17.13
CA LYS A 361 6.34 -21.73 -17.20
C LYS A 361 5.95 -22.21 -15.80
N GLY A 362 4.73 -22.73 -15.66
CA GLY A 362 4.20 -23.28 -14.42
C GLY A 362 3.53 -22.25 -13.49
N LEU A 363 3.48 -20.97 -13.86
CA LEU A 363 2.83 -19.92 -13.09
C LEU A 363 1.51 -19.49 -13.71
N GLY A 364 0.47 -19.32 -12.88
CA GLY A 364 -0.85 -18.85 -13.33
C GLY A 364 -0.88 -17.34 -13.64
N LYS A 365 -0.01 -16.57 -12.97
CA LYS A 365 0.10 -15.12 -13.08
C LYS A 365 1.57 -14.70 -13.12
N ASP A 366 1.89 -13.69 -13.94
CA ASP A 366 3.23 -13.11 -14.04
C ASP A 366 3.10 -11.77 -14.78
N VAL A 367 3.43 -10.68 -14.10
CA VAL A 367 3.41 -9.32 -14.68
C VAL A 367 4.77 -8.64 -14.61
N THR A 368 5.85 -9.44 -14.51
CA THR A 368 7.22 -8.94 -14.36
C THR A 368 7.84 -8.45 -15.66
N ASP A 369 7.50 -9.05 -16.81
CA ASP A 369 8.00 -8.60 -18.11
C ASP A 369 7.27 -7.33 -18.58
N LYS A 370 7.85 -6.16 -18.27
CA LYS A 370 7.33 -4.87 -18.72
C LYS A 370 7.56 -4.60 -20.19
N PHE A 371 8.50 -5.28 -20.85
CA PHE A 371 8.70 -5.14 -22.29
C PHE A 371 7.64 -5.90 -23.09
N LEU A 372 7.27 -7.11 -22.68
CA LEU A 372 6.18 -7.92 -23.24
C LEU A 372 6.17 -7.94 -24.78
N GLY A 373 7.36 -8.07 -25.38
CA GLY A 373 7.51 -8.13 -26.85
C GLY A 373 7.15 -6.84 -27.59
N GLY A 374 7.04 -5.71 -26.90
CA GLY A 374 6.62 -4.42 -27.47
C GLY A 374 5.10 -4.26 -27.61
N LEU A 375 4.29 -5.14 -27.01
CA LEU A 375 2.82 -5.02 -27.03
C LEU A 375 2.39 -3.72 -26.30
N PRO A 376 1.72 -2.76 -26.97
CA PRO A 376 1.46 -1.44 -26.39
C PRO A 376 0.41 -1.41 -25.27
N GLY A 377 0.63 -0.57 -24.25
CA GLY A 377 -0.36 -0.20 -23.22
C GLY A 377 -0.58 -1.23 -22.11
N ILE A 378 -0.78 -2.51 -22.46
CA ILE A 378 -1.00 -3.59 -21.48
C ILE A 378 0.25 -3.84 -20.63
N GLN A 379 0.07 -3.94 -19.30
CA GLN A 379 1.16 -4.25 -18.33
C GLN A 379 2.24 -3.16 -18.19
N LYS A 380 2.09 -2.01 -18.88
CA LYS A 380 3.08 -0.91 -18.91
C LYS A 380 2.87 0.14 -17.84
N GLU A 381 1.80 0.04 -17.06
CA GLU A 381 1.50 0.94 -15.95
C GLU A 381 1.42 2.41 -16.40
N GLY A 382 0.92 2.65 -17.62
CA GLY A 382 0.79 4.00 -18.20
C GLY A 382 2.10 4.63 -18.68
N CYS A 383 3.18 3.86 -18.79
CA CYS A 383 4.48 4.39 -19.23
C CYS A 383 4.56 4.60 -20.74
N ASP A 384 3.76 3.95 -21.58
CA ASP A 384 3.82 4.11 -23.05
C ASP A 384 2.54 4.69 -23.66
N GLY A 385 1.68 5.26 -22.83
CA GLY A 385 0.47 5.96 -23.24
C GLY A 385 -0.69 5.79 -22.27
N LEU A 386 -1.88 6.18 -22.72
CA LEU A 386 -3.09 6.27 -21.90
C LEU A 386 -4.22 5.43 -22.52
N ILE A 387 -4.65 4.38 -21.82
CA ILE A 387 -5.81 3.56 -22.22
C ILE A 387 -7.09 4.36 -22.07
N THR A 388 -7.91 4.40 -23.13
CA THR A 388 -9.14 5.20 -23.17
C THR A 388 -10.42 4.35 -23.25
N SER A 389 -10.36 3.19 -23.91
CA SER A 389 -11.46 2.22 -23.98
C SER A 389 -10.96 0.81 -24.29
N ALA A 390 -11.77 -0.21 -23.98
CA ALA A 390 -11.47 -1.61 -24.24
C ALA A 390 -12.74 -2.44 -24.47
N GLU A 391 -12.61 -3.53 -25.22
CA GLU A 391 -13.65 -4.53 -25.46
C GLU A 391 -13.21 -5.89 -24.90
N PHE A 392 -14.10 -6.55 -24.18
CA PHE A 392 -13.83 -7.81 -23.47
C PHE A 392 -14.78 -8.90 -23.90
N ILE A 393 -14.31 -10.13 -23.89
CA ILE A 393 -15.19 -11.30 -23.91
C ILE A 393 -15.88 -11.50 -22.55
N LEU A 394 -17.08 -12.05 -22.58
CA LEU A 394 -17.83 -12.50 -21.42
C LEU A 394 -18.03 -14.01 -21.48
N HIS A 395 -17.93 -14.66 -20.33
CA HIS A 395 -17.99 -16.11 -20.21
C HIS A 395 -19.32 -16.59 -19.67
N VAL A 396 -19.58 -17.89 -19.80
CA VAL A 396 -20.70 -18.58 -19.14
C VAL A 396 -20.12 -19.37 -17.97
N MET A 397 -20.67 -19.21 -16.77
CA MET A 397 -20.33 -20.07 -15.64
C MET A 397 -21.17 -21.35 -15.71
N PRO A 398 -20.62 -22.54 -15.44
CA PRO A 398 -21.42 -23.74 -15.23
C PRO A 398 -22.48 -23.54 -14.14
N GLU A 399 -23.63 -24.18 -14.30
CA GLU A 399 -24.81 -23.89 -13.46
C GLU A 399 -24.65 -24.33 -12.00
N LYS A 400 -24.00 -25.48 -11.79
CA LYS A 400 -23.95 -26.13 -10.48
C LYS A 400 -22.66 -25.75 -9.78
N ILE A 401 -22.78 -25.24 -8.55
CA ILE A 401 -21.65 -24.75 -7.75
C ILE A 401 -21.73 -25.35 -6.35
N ARG A 402 -20.60 -25.78 -5.81
CA ARG A 402 -20.41 -26.11 -4.40
C ARG A 402 -19.18 -25.37 -3.88
N THR A 403 -19.33 -24.71 -2.74
CA THR A 403 -18.19 -24.09 -2.05
C THR A 403 -17.74 -25.01 -0.93
N VAL A 404 -16.46 -25.38 -0.90
CA VAL A 404 -15.87 -26.20 0.16
C VAL A 404 -14.96 -25.32 1.02
N CYS A 405 -15.23 -25.26 2.32
CA CYS A 405 -14.36 -24.64 3.32
C CYS A 405 -13.59 -25.75 4.05
N MET A 406 -12.27 -25.64 4.13
CA MET A 406 -11.40 -26.61 4.77
C MET A 406 -10.63 -25.91 5.90
N GLU A 407 -10.84 -26.35 7.14
CA GLU A 407 -10.25 -25.77 8.35
C GLU A 407 -9.15 -26.70 8.87
N PHE A 408 -7.89 -26.28 8.77
CA PHE A 408 -6.75 -27.10 9.15
C PHE A 408 -6.33 -26.81 10.60
N TYR A 409 -6.18 -27.87 11.38
CA TYR A 409 -5.80 -27.83 12.79
C TYR A 409 -4.44 -28.51 12.96
N GLY A 410 -3.61 -27.97 13.86
CA GLY A 410 -2.22 -28.42 14.04
C GLY A 410 -1.23 -27.29 13.80
N SER A 411 -0.05 -27.38 14.41
CA SER A 411 1.02 -26.39 14.28
C SER A 411 1.93 -26.65 13.08
N ASP A 412 1.89 -27.85 12.51
CA ASP A 412 2.69 -28.20 11.34
C ASP A 412 1.99 -27.82 10.04
N LEU A 413 2.41 -26.70 9.43
CA LEU A 413 1.87 -26.23 8.15
C LEU A 413 2.33 -27.10 6.97
N GLN A 414 3.39 -27.91 7.12
CA GLN A 414 3.88 -28.77 6.03
C GLN A 414 2.89 -29.90 5.73
N GLU A 415 2.10 -30.32 6.71
CA GLU A 415 1.03 -31.31 6.50
C GLU A 415 -0.17 -30.72 5.76
N ALA A 416 -0.40 -29.42 5.91
CA ALA A 416 -1.61 -28.75 5.45
C ALA A 416 -1.47 -28.23 4.00
N VAL A 417 -0.34 -27.61 3.65
CA VAL A 417 -0.13 -26.98 2.32
C VAL A 417 -0.23 -27.96 1.14
N PRO A 418 0.22 -29.23 1.22
CA PRO A 418 0.04 -30.21 0.15
C PRO A 418 -1.42 -30.40 -0.29
N ALA A 419 -2.39 -30.15 0.59
CA ALA A 419 -3.81 -30.24 0.26
C ALA A 419 -4.20 -29.29 -0.89
N ILE A 420 -3.51 -28.15 -1.07
CA ILE A 420 -3.75 -27.24 -2.19
C ILE A 420 -3.49 -27.95 -3.53
N ILE A 421 -2.36 -28.67 -3.61
CA ILE A 421 -1.95 -29.40 -4.83
C ILE A 421 -2.85 -30.60 -5.05
N GLU A 422 -3.16 -31.35 -3.99
CA GLU A 422 -4.02 -32.54 -4.05
C GLU A 422 -5.43 -32.17 -4.55
N VAL A 423 -6.03 -31.13 -3.98
CA VAL A 423 -7.35 -30.64 -4.40
C VAL A 423 -7.32 -30.14 -5.84
N LYS A 424 -6.32 -29.36 -6.22
CA LYS A 424 -6.20 -28.84 -7.58
C LYS A 424 -6.02 -29.97 -8.60
N ASN A 425 -5.08 -30.88 -8.37
CA ASN A 425 -4.81 -32.00 -9.26
C ASN A 425 -6.05 -32.89 -9.41
N TYR A 426 -6.74 -33.20 -8.31
CA TYR A 426 -7.97 -33.98 -8.35
C TYR A 426 -9.02 -33.32 -9.25
N VAL A 427 -9.32 -32.03 -9.03
CA VAL A 427 -10.33 -31.32 -9.82
C VAL A 427 -9.91 -31.19 -11.30
N GLU A 428 -8.64 -30.91 -11.59
CA GLU A 428 -8.14 -30.79 -12.97
C GLU A 428 -8.15 -32.12 -13.74
N THR A 429 -8.04 -33.26 -13.05
CA THR A 429 -8.17 -34.59 -13.69
C THR A 429 -9.60 -35.01 -13.96
N ASN A 430 -10.59 -34.28 -13.44
CA ASN A 430 -12.00 -34.60 -13.61
C ASN A 430 -12.63 -33.71 -14.71
N PRO A 431 -13.05 -34.27 -15.86
CA PRO A 431 -13.59 -33.48 -16.97
C PRO A 431 -14.97 -32.89 -16.70
N ASP A 432 -15.71 -33.40 -15.70
CA ASP A 432 -17.09 -32.99 -15.41
C ASP A 432 -17.19 -31.79 -14.46
N VAL A 433 -16.06 -31.35 -13.89
CA VAL A 433 -16.00 -30.23 -12.95
C VAL A 433 -14.81 -29.31 -13.24
N LEU A 434 -14.89 -28.08 -12.74
CA LEU A 434 -13.87 -27.07 -12.86
C LEU A 434 -13.63 -26.41 -11.51
N LEU A 435 -12.39 -25.98 -11.27
CA LEU A 435 -12.02 -25.18 -10.11
C LEU A 435 -12.15 -23.70 -10.48
N SER A 436 -13.18 -23.01 -9.99
CA SER A 436 -13.42 -21.58 -10.30
C SER A 436 -12.75 -20.62 -9.31
N GLY A 437 -12.29 -21.15 -8.17
CA GLY A 437 -11.53 -20.41 -7.17
C GLY A 437 -10.98 -21.35 -6.10
N LEU A 438 -9.77 -21.08 -5.62
CA LEU A 438 -9.14 -21.76 -4.49
C LEU A 438 -8.31 -20.73 -3.72
N GLU A 439 -8.74 -20.39 -2.52
CA GLU A 439 -8.21 -19.30 -1.72
C GLU A 439 -7.70 -19.77 -0.37
N HIS A 440 -6.73 -19.06 0.17
CA HIS A 440 -6.05 -19.39 1.42
C HIS A 440 -6.00 -18.20 2.40
N LEU A 441 -6.20 -18.47 3.68
CA LEU A 441 -5.91 -17.56 4.81
C LEU A 441 -4.99 -18.26 5.83
N ASP A 442 -3.93 -17.57 6.25
CA ASP A 442 -3.03 -18.03 7.32
C ASP A 442 -3.58 -17.74 8.73
N ASP A 443 -2.85 -18.20 9.76
CA ASP A 443 -3.26 -18.07 11.16
C ASP A 443 -3.34 -16.61 11.66
N ARG A 444 -2.63 -15.68 11.02
CA ARG A 444 -2.63 -14.25 11.33
C ARG A 444 -3.88 -13.59 10.76
N TYR A 445 -4.25 -13.94 9.53
CA TYR A 445 -5.48 -13.51 8.91
C TYR A 445 -6.70 -14.09 9.60
N VAL A 446 -6.71 -15.37 9.94
CA VAL A 446 -7.80 -16.01 10.72
C VAL A 446 -8.08 -15.21 12.00
N LYS A 447 -7.03 -14.78 12.72
CA LYS A 447 -7.18 -13.90 13.89
C LYS A 447 -7.65 -12.49 13.51
N ALA A 448 -7.03 -11.86 12.52
CA ALA A 448 -7.29 -10.47 12.15
C ALA A 448 -8.71 -10.25 11.64
N VAL A 449 -9.25 -11.18 10.85
CA VAL A 449 -10.62 -11.10 10.31
C VAL A 449 -11.69 -11.51 11.32
N LYS A 450 -11.28 -11.90 12.54
CA LYS A 450 -12.14 -12.48 13.59
C LYS A 450 -12.95 -13.65 13.01
N TYR A 451 -12.25 -14.58 12.37
CA TYR A 451 -12.83 -15.73 11.72
C TYR A 451 -13.69 -16.54 12.70
N THR A 452 -14.88 -16.92 12.26
CA THR A 452 -15.73 -17.85 12.99
C THR A 452 -15.52 -19.26 12.43
N PRO A 453 -14.90 -20.18 13.20
CA PRO A 453 -14.78 -21.58 12.81
C PRO A 453 -16.15 -22.23 12.58
N LYS A 454 -16.20 -23.13 11.62
CA LYS A 454 -17.38 -23.92 11.28
C LYS A 454 -17.39 -25.20 12.11
N GLY A 455 -16.21 -25.71 12.45
CA GLY A 455 -16.02 -26.84 13.36
C GLY A 455 -16.20 -26.49 14.84
N ALA A 456 -16.42 -27.53 15.65
CA ALA A 456 -16.64 -27.42 17.11
C ALA A 456 -15.39 -27.73 17.95
N ARG A 457 -14.17 -27.58 17.39
CA ARG A 457 -12.90 -27.91 18.09
C ARG A 457 -12.48 -26.96 19.22
N GLY A 458 -13.25 -25.91 19.49
CA GLY A 458 -12.94 -24.93 20.55
C GLY A 458 -11.64 -24.13 20.33
N SER A 459 -11.08 -24.15 19.12
CA SER A 459 -9.85 -23.43 18.77
C SER A 459 -9.92 -22.86 17.35
N LEU A 460 -9.14 -21.82 17.08
CA LEU A 460 -9.03 -21.25 15.74
C LEU A 460 -8.15 -22.13 14.85
N PRO A 461 -8.55 -22.37 13.58
CA PRO A 461 -7.71 -23.08 12.62
C PRO A 461 -6.41 -22.30 12.36
N LYS A 462 -5.35 -23.02 11.98
CA LYS A 462 -4.07 -22.39 11.59
C LYS A 462 -4.01 -22.03 10.13
N MET A 463 -4.86 -22.67 9.33
CA MET A 463 -4.99 -22.40 7.91
C MET A 463 -6.45 -22.66 7.50
N VAL A 464 -6.97 -21.83 6.61
CA VAL A 464 -8.30 -22.02 6.00
C VAL A 464 -8.15 -22.00 4.48
N LEU A 465 -8.68 -23.02 3.81
CA LEU A 465 -8.87 -23.04 2.37
C LEU A 465 -10.35 -22.90 2.00
N ILE A 466 -10.65 -22.15 0.95
CA ILE A 466 -12.01 -22.00 0.40
C ILE A 466 -11.94 -22.29 -1.10
N ALA A 467 -12.68 -23.28 -1.57
CA ALA A 467 -12.70 -23.70 -2.96
C ALA A 467 -14.12 -23.59 -3.54
N ASP A 468 -14.26 -23.04 -4.74
CA ASP A 468 -15.50 -23.09 -5.53
C ASP A 468 -15.35 -24.12 -6.66
N ILE A 469 -16.03 -25.24 -6.54
CA ILE A 469 -16.11 -26.31 -7.55
C ILE A 469 -17.38 -26.10 -8.36
N VAL A 470 -17.25 -26.06 -9.68
CA VAL A 470 -18.35 -25.77 -10.60
C VAL A 470 -18.46 -26.84 -11.69
N GLY A 471 -19.64 -27.04 -12.24
CA GLY A 471 -19.89 -27.98 -13.34
C GLY A 471 -21.35 -27.94 -13.79
N ASP A 472 -21.68 -28.64 -14.87
CA ASP A 472 -23.06 -28.67 -15.38
C ASP A 472 -23.87 -29.84 -14.81
N ASN A 473 -23.19 -30.85 -14.24
CA ASN A 473 -23.80 -32.00 -13.57
C ASN A 473 -23.71 -31.86 -12.04
N ASP A 474 -24.86 -31.78 -11.38
CA ASP A 474 -24.93 -31.56 -9.92
C ASP A 474 -24.34 -32.73 -9.12
N GLU A 475 -24.51 -33.97 -9.58
CA GLU A 475 -23.97 -35.17 -8.94
C GLU A 475 -22.44 -35.19 -9.04
N ALA A 476 -21.89 -34.82 -10.20
CA ALA A 476 -20.45 -34.74 -10.40
C ALA A 476 -19.82 -33.67 -9.48
N VAL A 477 -20.43 -32.48 -9.39
CA VAL A 477 -19.97 -31.40 -8.51
C VAL A 477 -20.09 -31.81 -7.03
N ALA A 478 -21.18 -32.47 -6.63
CA ALA A 478 -21.36 -32.96 -5.27
C ALA A 478 -20.30 -34.00 -4.89
N LYS A 479 -20.06 -34.99 -5.77
CA LYS A 479 -19.03 -36.02 -5.58
C LYS A 479 -17.63 -35.41 -5.48
N ALA A 480 -17.32 -34.43 -6.33
CA ALA A 480 -16.06 -33.71 -6.28
C ALA A 480 -15.88 -32.94 -4.96
N ALA A 481 -16.93 -32.26 -4.48
CA ALA A 481 -16.89 -31.56 -3.20
C ALA A 481 -16.68 -32.51 -2.02
N SER A 482 -17.36 -33.66 -1.98
CA SER A 482 -17.16 -34.68 -0.95
C SER A 482 -15.74 -35.25 -0.95
N GLU A 483 -15.16 -35.45 -2.13
CA GLU A 483 -13.79 -35.95 -2.25
C GLU A 483 -12.75 -34.92 -1.78
N VAL A 484 -12.96 -33.64 -2.07
CA VAL A 484 -12.12 -32.54 -1.53
C VAL A 484 -12.16 -32.51 0.00
N VAL A 485 -13.34 -32.73 0.61
CA VAL A 485 -13.43 -32.89 2.08
C VAL A 485 -12.63 -34.10 2.56
N ARG A 486 -12.69 -35.24 1.86
CA ARG A 486 -11.93 -36.44 2.21
C ARG A 486 -10.41 -36.19 2.16
N LEU A 487 -9.92 -35.49 1.14
CA LEU A 487 -8.52 -35.09 1.01
C LEU A 487 -8.09 -34.18 2.17
N ALA A 488 -8.91 -33.18 2.51
CA ALA A 488 -8.63 -32.28 3.63
C ALA A 488 -8.59 -33.03 4.97
N ASN A 489 -9.55 -33.93 5.23
CA ASN A 489 -9.60 -34.71 6.46
C ASN A 489 -8.36 -35.61 6.65
N ALA A 490 -7.77 -36.12 5.55
CA ALA A 490 -6.52 -36.88 5.58
C ALA A 490 -5.30 -36.05 6.04
N ARG A 491 -5.43 -34.71 6.09
CA ARG A 491 -4.39 -33.75 6.50
C ARG A 491 -4.75 -33.02 7.80
N ASN A 492 -5.43 -33.71 8.72
CA ASN A 492 -5.89 -33.15 10.01
C ASN A 492 -6.73 -31.87 9.89
N ALA A 493 -7.53 -31.78 8.82
CA ALA A 493 -8.50 -30.71 8.61
C ALA A 493 -9.93 -31.18 8.86
N GLU A 494 -10.85 -30.22 8.92
CA GLU A 494 -12.29 -30.45 8.83
C GLU A 494 -12.83 -29.74 7.58
N GLY A 495 -13.57 -30.47 6.74
CA GLY A 495 -14.18 -29.94 5.52
C GLY A 495 -15.69 -29.71 5.65
N PHE A 496 -16.17 -28.58 5.13
CA PHE A 496 -17.57 -28.16 5.15
C PHE A 496 -18.03 -27.77 3.75
N ILE A 497 -19.22 -28.20 3.35
CA ILE A 497 -19.77 -27.93 2.01
C ILE A 497 -20.96 -26.97 2.11
N ALA A 498 -20.88 -25.86 1.38
CA ALA A 498 -21.98 -24.93 1.19
C ALA A 498 -22.61 -25.13 -0.20
N VAL A 499 -23.92 -25.40 -0.19
CA VAL A 499 -24.73 -25.63 -1.40
C VAL A 499 -25.52 -24.37 -1.76
N SER A 500 -26.27 -23.81 -0.81
CA SER A 500 -27.13 -22.66 -1.07
C SER A 500 -26.31 -21.40 -1.37
N PRO A 501 -26.80 -20.49 -2.22
CA PRO A 501 -26.14 -19.21 -2.48
C PRO A 501 -25.81 -18.43 -1.21
N GLU A 502 -26.69 -18.47 -0.20
CA GLU A 502 -26.53 -17.81 1.10
C GLU A 502 -25.33 -18.37 1.87
N ALA A 503 -25.25 -19.70 1.99
CA ALA A 503 -24.15 -20.37 2.69
C ALA A 503 -22.82 -20.14 1.98
N ARG A 504 -22.81 -20.19 0.63
CA ARG A 504 -21.62 -19.89 -0.18
C ARG A 504 -21.16 -18.46 0.05
N ARG A 505 -22.07 -17.47 -0.02
CA ARG A 505 -21.74 -16.07 0.29
C ARG A 505 -21.13 -15.96 1.69
N GLN A 506 -21.72 -16.62 2.69
CA GLN A 506 -21.23 -16.58 4.07
C GLN A 506 -19.80 -17.10 4.22
N PHE A 507 -19.44 -18.20 3.54
CA PHE A 507 -18.05 -18.72 3.55
C PHE A 507 -17.07 -17.71 2.96
N TRP A 508 -17.46 -17.03 1.87
CA TRP A 508 -16.63 -16.06 1.18
C TRP A 508 -16.49 -14.70 1.89
N LEU A 509 -17.39 -14.34 2.83
CA LEU A 509 -17.34 -13.07 3.56
C LEU A 509 -16.03 -12.90 4.35
N ASP A 510 -15.51 -13.97 4.95
CA ASP A 510 -14.28 -13.92 5.73
C ASP A 510 -13.07 -13.56 4.85
N ARG A 511 -13.00 -14.14 3.65
CA ARG A 511 -11.95 -13.88 2.66
C ARG A 511 -11.96 -12.45 2.12
N ALA A 512 -13.10 -11.77 2.14
CA ALA A 512 -13.23 -10.38 1.69
C ALA A 512 -12.72 -9.33 2.70
N ARG A 513 -12.45 -9.74 3.95
CA ARG A 513 -12.08 -8.86 5.08
C ARG A 513 -10.58 -8.78 5.37
N THR A 514 -9.71 -9.17 4.44
CA THR A 514 -8.24 -9.18 4.63
C THR A 514 -7.63 -7.81 4.99
N ALA A 515 -8.31 -6.72 4.67
CA ALA A 515 -7.89 -5.39 5.08
C ALA A 515 -7.75 -5.20 6.62
N ALA A 516 -8.41 -6.03 7.44
CA ALA A 516 -8.35 -5.96 8.91
C ALA A 516 -6.94 -6.13 9.51
N ILE A 517 -5.99 -6.72 8.76
CA ILE A 517 -4.62 -6.97 9.26
C ILE A 517 -3.85 -5.70 9.64
N ALA A 518 -4.21 -4.55 9.06
CA ALA A 518 -3.52 -3.27 9.23
C ALA A 518 -4.14 -2.37 10.31
N ALA A 519 -5.17 -2.83 11.04
CA ALA A 519 -5.87 -2.03 12.04
C ALA A 519 -4.97 -1.58 13.22
N HIS A 520 -3.85 -2.27 13.49
CA HIS A 520 -2.97 -1.95 14.61
C HIS A 520 -1.84 -0.94 14.30
N THR A 521 -1.61 -0.62 13.02
CA THR A 521 -0.52 0.26 12.56
C THR A 521 -1.02 1.57 11.95
N ASN A 522 -2.24 2.01 12.32
CA ASN A 522 -2.93 3.12 11.67
C ASN A 522 -2.99 2.94 10.14
N ALA A 523 -3.27 1.70 9.72
CA ALA A 523 -3.53 1.30 8.34
C ALA A 523 -2.40 1.50 7.32
N PHE A 524 -1.17 1.82 7.73
CA PHE A 524 -0.02 1.68 6.85
C PHE A 524 0.50 0.24 6.86
N LYS A 525 0.67 -0.33 5.68
CA LYS A 525 1.23 -1.66 5.47
C LYS A 525 1.93 -1.73 4.12
N ILE A 526 3.01 -2.50 4.07
CA ILE A 526 3.66 -2.88 2.82
C ILE A 526 2.92 -4.10 2.26
N ASN A 527 2.61 -4.07 0.97
CA ASN A 527 1.87 -5.11 0.27
C ASN A 527 2.71 -5.65 -0.88
N GLU A 528 2.97 -6.95 -0.87
CA GLU A 528 3.64 -7.65 -1.95
C GLU A 528 2.75 -8.79 -2.45
N ASP A 529 2.92 -9.18 -3.72
CA ASP A 529 2.19 -10.26 -4.37
C ASP A 529 3.15 -11.06 -5.25
N VAL A 530 3.76 -12.08 -4.66
CA VAL A 530 4.67 -12.98 -5.38
C VAL A 530 3.90 -14.15 -5.95
N VAL A 531 4.40 -14.79 -7.00
CA VAL A 531 3.82 -16.04 -7.52
C VAL A 531 4.82 -17.16 -7.37
N ILE A 532 4.42 -18.21 -6.66
CA ILE A 532 5.25 -19.36 -6.32
C ILE A 532 4.71 -20.58 -7.06
N PRO A 533 5.57 -21.38 -7.72
CA PRO A 533 5.16 -22.67 -8.25
C PRO A 533 4.49 -23.51 -7.17
N LEU A 534 3.36 -24.15 -7.51
CA LEU A 534 2.51 -24.80 -6.50
C LEU A 534 3.26 -25.84 -5.66
N HIS A 535 4.18 -26.59 -6.27
CA HIS A 535 5.01 -27.60 -5.59
C HIS A 535 5.99 -27.02 -4.55
N ASN A 536 6.28 -25.71 -4.61
CA ASN A 536 7.16 -24.99 -3.68
C ASN A 536 6.40 -24.17 -2.63
N LEU A 537 5.06 -24.15 -2.65
CA LEU A 537 4.26 -23.33 -1.71
C LEU A 537 4.49 -23.69 -0.23
N ALA A 538 4.72 -24.98 0.07
CA ALA A 538 5.00 -25.43 1.43
C ALA A 538 6.32 -24.83 1.93
N THR A 539 7.38 -24.96 1.13
CA THR A 539 8.70 -24.40 1.42
C THR A 539 8.66 -22.88 1.56
N TYR A 540 7.89 -22.18 0.70
CA TYR A 540 7.70 -20.74 0.83
C TYR A 540 7.02 -20.37 2.16
N SER A 541 5.91 -21.02 2.51
CA SER A 541 5.21 -20.79 3.78
C SER A 541 6.11 -21.04 4.99
N THR A 542 6.91 -22.11 4.98
CA THR A 542 7.91 -22.39 6.02
C THR A 542 8.97 -21.30 6.10
N GLY A 543 9.45 -20.80 4.96
CA GLY A 543 10.40 -19.68 4.92
C GLY A 543 9.83 -18.39 5.52
N ILE A 544 8.56 -18.09 5.26
CA ILE A 544 7.87 -16.94 5.87
C ILE A 544 7.69 -17.13 7.38
N GLU A 545 7.35 -18.32 7.86
CA GLU A 545 7.27 -18.57 9.30
C GLU A 545 8.63 -18.48 10.00
N ARG A 546 9.71 -18.95 9.36
CA ARG A 546 11.09 -18.74 9.84
C ARG A 546 11.40 -17.24 9.99
N ILE A 547 11.04 -16.43 9.01
CA ILE A 547 11.18 -14.97 9.07
C ILE A 547 10.38 -14.41 10.26
N ASN A 548 9.13 -14.82 10.42
CA ASN A 548 8.27 -14.38 11.52
C ASN A 548 8.82 -14.75 12.91
N ILE A 549 9.36 -15.96 13.06
CA ILE A 549 9.99 -16.43 14.30
C ILE A 549 11.19 -15.54 14.62
N ARG A 550 12.07 -15.28 13.64
CA ARG A 550 13.23 -14.40 13.80
C ARG A 550 12.82 -12.99 14.24
N GLN A 551 11.83 -12.38 13.58
CA GLN A 551 11.34 -11.06 13.96
C GLN A 551 10.73 -11.04 15.36
N SER A 552 10.01 -12.09 15.73
CA SER A 552 9.52 -12.21 17.10
C SER A 552 10.64 -12.36 18.14
N MET A 553 11.74 -13.05 17.82
CA MET A 553 12.88 -13.22 18.73
C MET A 553 13.68 -11.93 18.88
N LYS A 554 14.04 -11.26 17.78
CA LYS A 554 14.73 -9.96 17.81
C LYS A 554 13.98 -8.95 18.68
N ASN A 555 12.66 -8.86 18.50
CA ASN A 555 11.83 -7.96 19.30
C ASN A 555 11.85 -8.30 20.81
N LYS A 556 11.80 -9.58 21.15
CA LYS A 556 11.86 -10.05 22.55
C LYS A 556 13.25 -9.84 23.18
N ILE A 557 14.32 -9.99 22.40
CA ILE A 557 15.69 -9.71 22.86
C ILE A 557 15.86 -8.21 23.13
N ARG A 558 15.40 -7.34 22.21
CA ARG A 558 15.34 -5.88 22.42
C ARG A 558 14.54 -5.50 23.67
N LEU A 559 13.45 -6.22 23.95
CA LEU A 559 12.67 -6.03 25.16
C LEU A 559 13.48 -6.32 26.43
N ILE A 560 14.25 -7.41 26.45
CA ILE A 560 15.13 -7.70 27.59
C ILE A 560 16.13 -6.56 27.79
N ASP A 561 16.74 -6.06 26.71
CA ASP A 561 17.70 -4.96 26.79
C ASP A 561 17.11 -3.69 27.40
N ALA A 562 15.90 -3.32 26.99
CA ALA A 562 15.22 -2.16 27.55
C ALA A 562 14.81 -2.35 29.02
N ILE A 563 14.39 -3.56 29.40
CA ILE A 563 14.09 -3.86 30.81
C ILE A 563 15.37 -3.80 31.65
N LEU A 564 16.49 -4.38 31.18
CA LEU A 564 17.78 -4.31 31.86
C LEU A 564 18.24 -2.85 32.04
N GLN A 565 18.07 -2.02 31.00
CA GLN A 565 18.36 -0.59 31.09
C GLN A 565 17.45 0.12 32.10
N CYS A 566 16.16 -0.20 32.14
CA CYS A 566 15.22 0.33 33.12
C CYS A 566 15.60 -0.04 34.56
N LEU A 567 16.05 -1.28 34.80
CA LEU A 567 16.47 -1.74 36.12
C LEU A 567 17.78 -1.10 36.59
N ALA A 568 18.69 -0.82 35.65
CA ALA A 568 19.95 -0.12 35.92
C ALA A 568 19.77 1.38 36.24
N GLY A 569 18.63 1.97 35.89
CA GLY A 569 18.33 3.37 36.15
C GLY A 569 17.82 3.65 37.58
N ASP A 570 17.58 4.93 37.86
CA ASP A 570 17.19 5.44 39.19
C ASP A 570 15.71 5.18 39.56
N ASN A 571 14.91 4.64 38.63
CA ASN A 571 13.47 4.37 38.77
C ASN A 571 12.69 5.46 39.54
N PRO A 572 12.68 6.71 39.05
CA PRO A 572 12.06 7.85 39.75
C PRO A 572 10.57 7.64 40.05
N GLU A 573 9.87 6.79 39.31
CA GLU A 573 8.48 6.39 39.55
C GLU A 573 8.23 5.81 40.95
N LEU A 574 9.25 5.19 41.56
CA LEU A 574 9.15 4.65 42.92
C LEU A 574 9.14 5.76 44.00
N LYS A 575 9.72 6.93 43.69
CA LYS A 575 9.75 8.09 44.61
C LYS A 575 8.39 8.78 44.76
N GLN A 576 7.42 8.43 43.92
CA GLN A 576 6.07 9.02 43.89
C GLN A 576 5.04 8.19 44.66
N VAL A 577 5.44 7.07 45.27
CA VAL A 577 4.55 6.19 46.03
C VAL A 577 4.22 6.82 47.39
N GLN A 578 2.93 6.90 47.72
CA GLN A 578 2.45 7.37 49.01
C GLN A 578 3.06 6.51 50.14
N HIS A 579 3.69 7.17 51.12
CA HIS A 579 4.38 6.55 52.27
C HIS A 579 5.69 5.79 51.93
N TYR A 580 6.32 6.05 50.77
CA TYR A 580 7.67 5.56 50.49
C TYR A 580 8.72 6.38 51.23
N GLU A 581 9.28 5.83 52.31
CA GLU A 581 10.40 6.43 53.03
C GLU A 581 11.73 5.92 52.45
N GLN A 582 12.57 6.86 51.98
CA GLN A 582 13.91 6.54 51.52
C GLN A 582 14.80 6.18 52.71
N SER A 583 15.25 4.93 52.76
CA SER A 583 16.25 4.44 53.70
C SER A 583 17.32 3.66 52.93
N ARG A 584 18.54 3.61 53.48
CA ARG A 584 19.63 2.84 52.89
C ARG A 584 19.28 1.35 52.82
N GLU A 585 18.49 0.86 53.77
CA GLU A 585 18.01 -0.50 53.87
C GLU A 585 17.01 -0.81 52.73
N ASN A 586 16.06 0.08 52.47
CA ASN A 586 15.08 -0.08 51.39
C ASN A 586 15.75 -0.06 50.01
N ASP A 587 16.71 0.85 49.82
CA ASP A 587 17.48 0.93 48.56
C ASP A 587 18.31 -0.34 48.33
N ALA A 588 18.95 -0.87 49.38
CA ALA A 588 19.67 -2.15 49.30
C ALA A 588 18.75 -3.33 48.98
N LEU A 589 17.57 -3.41 49.61
CA LEU A 589 16.57 -4.46 49.32
C LEU A 589 16.03 -4.37 47.88
N LEU A 590 15.80 -3.16 47.38
CA LEU A 590 15.40 -2.94 45.99
C LEU A 590 16.52 -3.37 45.03
N GLN A 591 17.77 -3.02 45.32
CA GLN A 591 18.91 -3.41 44.49
C GLN A 591 19.07 -4.92 44.40
N ILE A 592 18.94 -5.65 45.52
CA ILE A 592 18.96 -7.13 45.52
C ILE A 592 17.87 -7.71 44.60
N LYS A 593 16.66 -7.15 44.64
CA LYS A 593 15.56 -7.59 43.76
C LYS A 593 15.86 -7.28 42.29
N LYS A 594 16.38 -6.09 42.00
CA LYS A 594 16.81 -5.69 40.65
C LYS A 594 17.90 -6.63 40.12
N ASP A 595 18.94 -6.90 40.90
CA ASP A 595 20.05 -7.78 40.53
C ASP A 595 19.57 -9.22 40.25
N ARG A 596 18.64 -9.73 41.06
CA ARG A 596 18.02 -11.04 40.84
C ARG A 596 17.25 -11.09 39.53
N VAL A 597 16.47 -10.06 39.21
CA VAL A 597 15.75 -9.96 37.93
C VAL A 597 16.73 -9.83 36.77
N SER A 598 17.72 -8.94 36.87
CA SER A 598 18.73 -8.73 35.83
C SER A 598 19.51 -10.01 35.52
N THR A 599 19.92 -10.75 36.55
CA THR A 599 20.62 -12.05 36.38
C THR A 599 19.75 -13.05 35.63
N HIS A 600 18.48 -13.20 36.02
CA HIS A 600 17.53 -14.08 35.33
C HIS A 600 17.34 -13.67 33.87
N LEU A 601 17.16 -12.38 33.60
CA LEU A 601 16.99 -11.85 32.24
C LEU A 601 18.23 -12.04 31.37
N ILE A 602 19.44 -11.91 31.92
CA ILE A 602 20.69 -12.15 31.20
C ILE A 602 20.80 -13.61 30.77
N VAL A 603 20.49 -14.56 31.67
CA VAL A 603 20.50 -16.00 31.34
C VAL A 603 19.47 -16.32 30.24
N ILE A 604 18.25 -15.80 30.37
CA ILE A 604 17.20 -15.98 29.35
C ILE A 604 17.64 -15.36 28.02
N LYS A 605 18.22 -14.16 28.04
CA LYS A 605 18.73 -13.49 26.83
C LYS A 605 19.80 -14.33 26.14
N GLN A 606 20.76 -14.87 26.90
CA GLN A 606 21.83 -15.74 26.36
C GLN A 606 21.24 -16.99 25.71
N ARG A 607 20.30 -17.68 26.38
CA ARG A 607 19.61 -18.84 25.78
C ARG A 607 18.86 -18.46 24.51
N TRP A 608 18.12 -17.35 24.51
CA TRP A 608 17.36 -16.90 23.34
C TRP A 608 18.26 -16.46 22.18
N LEU A 609 19.43 -15.86 22.46
CA LEU A 609 20.45 -15.53 21.45
C LEU A 609 21.05 -16.79 20.85
N ALA A 610 21.43 -17.78 21.66
CA ALA A 610 21.94 -19.06 21.18
C ALA A 610 20.91 -19.78 20.29
N LEU A 611 19.63 -19.82 20.72
CA LEU A 611 18.54 -20.34 19.89
C LEU A 611 18.33 -19.55 18.59
N TYR A 612 18.65 -18.25 18.58
CA TYR A 612 18.51 -17.40 17.40
C TYR A 612 19.62 -17.69 16.37
N GLU A 613 20.85 -17.83 16.85
CA GLU A 613 22.05 -18.08 16.06
C GLU A 613 22.04 -19.48 15.46
N HIS A 614 21.75 -20.50 16.28
CA HIS A 614 21.81 -21.91 15.89
C HIS A 614 20.47 -22.47 15.39
N MET A 615 19.47 -21.61 15.12
CA MET A 615 18.10 -22.03 14.78
C MET A 615 18.02 -23.03 13.62
N ASP A 616 18.93 -22.92 12.66
CA ASP A 616 18.96 -23.75 11.45
C ASP A 616 19.85 -25.01 11.59
N GLU A 617 20.45 -25.23 12.75
CA GLU A 617 21.32 -26.37 13.05
C GLU A 617 20.52 -27.55 13.67
N PRO A 618 21.03 -28.79 13.60
CA PRO A 618 20.37 -29.96 14.17
C PRO A 618 20.08 -29.79 15.67
N ALA A 619 18.85 -30.07 16.11
CA ALA A 619 18.44 -29.90 17.50
C ALA A 619 19.24 -30.81 18.47
N THR A 620 19.72 -31.96 17.98
CA THR A 620 20.54 -32.91 18.73
C THR A 620 21.93 -32.38 19.08
N GLU A 621 22.44 -31.38 18.36
CA GLU A 621 23.73 -30.73 18.67
C GLU A 621 23.59 -29.67 19.78
N HIS A 622 22.36 -29.32 20.16
CA HIS A 622 22.03 -28.18 21.02
C HIS A 622 21.15 -28.53 22.23
N PHE A 623 21.25 -29.75 22.77
CA PHE A 623 20.45 -30.18 23.94
C PHE A 623 20.57 -29.26 25.16
N GLY A 624 21.73 -28.62 25.37
CA GLY A 624 21.92 -27.66 26.45
C GLY A 624 20.99 -26.43 26.40
N LEU A 625 20.35 -26.16 25.25
CA LEU A 625 19.39 -25.07 25.07
C LEU A 625 17.93 -25.51 25.33
N LEU A 626 17.68 -26.80 25.48
CA LEU A 626 16.36 -27.42 25.50
C LEU A 626 16.07 -28.05 26.87
N THR A 627 14.83 -27.91 27.32
CA THR A 627 14.30 -28.65 28.48
C THR A 627 14.14 -30.14 28.16
N ASP A 628 14.10 -31.00 29.18
CA ASP A 628 13.89 -32.45 29.00
C ASP A 628 12.62 -32.76 28.19
N SER A 629 11.55 -31.98 28.40
CA SER A 629 10.30 -32.11 27.63
C SER A 629 10.44 -31.72 26.16
N GLU A 630 11.27 -30.73 25.85
CA GLU A 630 11.54 -30.32 24.46
C GLU A 630 12.47 -31.34 23.78
N GLN A 631 13.41 -31.93 24.50
CA GLN A 631 14.29 -32.97 23.98
C GLN A 631 13.51 -34.26 23.64
N ALA A 632 12.52 -34.62 24.47
CA ALA A 632 11.74 -35.84 24.30
C ALA A 632 10.86 -35.88 23.03
N VAL A 633 10.60 -34.74 22.40
CA VAL A 633 9.73 -34.62 21.21
C VAL A 633 10.50 -34.42 19.90
N ILE A 634 11.83 -34.41 19.96
CA ILE A 634 12.72 -34.33 18.80
C ILE A 634 12.53 -35.57 17.92
N ARG A 635 12.37 -35.32 16.63
CA ARG A 635 12.30 -36.30 15.54
C ARG A 635 13.65 -36.33 14.82
N ASP A 636 13.88 -37.39 14.06
CA ASP A 636 15.11 -37.54 13.27
C ASP A 636 15.28 -36.35 12.30
N GLN A 637 16.51 -35.80 12.24
CA GLN A 637 16.89 -34.64 11.41
C GLN A 637 16.23 -33.30 11.77
N ASP A 638 15.50 -33.20 12.88
CA ASP A 638 14.95 -31.91 13.31
C ASP A 638 16.05 -30.88 13.56
N ARG A 639 15.82 -29.67 13.05
CA ARG A 639 16.54 -28.47 13.49
C ARG A 639 15.78 -27.81 14.63
N LEU A 640 16.44 -26.93 15.38
CA LEU A 640 15.77 -26.10 16.39
C LEU A 640 14.57 -25.33 15.82
N LEU A 641 14.65 -24.88 14.56
CA LEU A 641 13.55 -24.27 13.81
C LEU A 641 12.31 -25.16 13.74
N ASP A 642 12.47 -26.46 13.53
CA ASP A 642 11.36 -27.37 13.27
C ASP A 642 10.53 -27.59 14.56
N LEU A 643 11.18 -27.58 15.73
CA LEU A 643 10.50 -27.53 17.04
C LEU A 643 9.76 -26.21 17.27
N LEU A 644 10.33 -25.08 16.85
CA LEU A 644 9.69 -23.76 16.94
C LEU A 644 8.46 -23.66 16.03
N LEU A 645 8.55 -24.17 14.80
CA LEU A 645 7.44 -24.21 13.84
C LEU A 645 6.28 -25.06 14.39
N ARG A 646 6.59 -26.24 14.94
CA ARG A 646 5.60 -27.12 15.59
C ARG A 646 5.13 -26.62 16.95
N LYS A 647 5.71 -25.53 17.48
CA LYS A 647 5.40 -24.93 18.79
C LYS A 647 5.63 -25.90 19.95
N GLU A 648 6.53 -26.85 19.76
CA GLU A 648 7.05 -27.78 20.77
C GLU A 648 8.11 -27.06 21.62
N LEU A 649 8.97 -26.27 20.99
CA LEU A 649 9.81 -25.26 21.62
C LEU A 649 9.09 -23.90 21.59
N ARG A 650 8.95 -23.21 22.72
CA ARG A 650 8.25 -21.90 22.80
C ARG A 650 9.03 -20.85 23.56
N ILE A 651 9.37 -19.78 22.85
CA ILE A 651 9.98 -18.58 23.42
C ILE A 651 8.88 -17.64 23.89
N SER A 652 8.75 -17.41 25.18
CA SER A 652 7.54 -16.82 25.77
C SER A 652 7.85 -15.73 26.80
N TYR A 653 7.54 -14.48 26.44
CA TYR A 653 7.59 -13.34 27.37
C TYR A 653 6.74 -13.59 28.62
N HIS A 654 5.55 -14.17 28.48
CA HIS A 654 4.65 -14.31 29.62
C HIS A 654 5.21 -15.25 30.69
N THR A 655 5.69 -16.43 30.26
CA THR A 655 6.13 -17.50 31.17
C THR A 655 7.58 -17.33 31.61
N GLU A 656 8.47 -16.85 30.74
CA GLU A 656 9.91 -16.79 31.03
C GLU A 656 10.34 -15.43 31.62
N ILE A 657 9.57 -14.36 31.39
CA ILE A 657 9.91 -12.98 31.82
C ILE A 657 8.85 -12.41 32.77
N ALA A 658 7.63 -12.20 32.28
CA ALA A 658 6.62 -11.43 32.99
C ALA A 658 6.20 -12.07 34.31
N GLN A 659 6.02 -13.38 34.34
CA GLN A 659 5.69 -14.11 35.56
C GLN A 659 6.76 -13.92 36.63
N PHE A 660 8.03 -14.16 36.30
CA PHE A 660 9.14 -14.00 37.23
C PHE A 660 9.28 -12.57 37.76
N ILE A 661 9.19 -11.56 36.87
CA ILE A 661 9.21 -10.14 37.27
C ILE A 661 8.06 -9.82 38.24
N ASN A 662 6.85 -10.32 37.95
CA ASN A 662 5.68 -10.07 38.80
C ASN A 662 5.81 -10.72 40.19
N GLU A 663 6.44 -11.89 40.27
CA GLU A 663 6.70 -12.59 41.53
C GLU A 663 7.75 -11.85 42.38
N ILE A 664 8.86 -11.40 41.79
CA ILE A 664 9.93 -10.69 42.51
C ILE A 664 9.52 -9.27 42.91
N PHE A 665 8.80 -8.55 42.05
CA PHE A 665 8.32 -7.19 42.31
C PHE A 665 6.86 -7.15 42.80
N ALA A 666 6.42 -8.20 43.51
CA ALA A 666 5.11 -8.24 44.12
C ALA A 666 4.94 -7.13 45.19
N GLY A 667 3.68 -6.77 45.46
CA GLY A 667 3.30 -5.75 46.44
C GLY A 667 2.86 -4.42 45.83
N ARG A 668 2.44 -3.50 46.72
CA ARG A 668 1.93 -2.16 46.34
C ARG A 668 3.05 -1.18 45.99
N GLU A 669 4.17 -1.22 46.72
CA GLU A 669 5.28 -0.29 46.57
C GLU A 669 5.99 -0.41 45.20
N LEU A 670 6.13 -1.63 44.69
CA LEU A 670 6.79 -1.88 43.40
C LEU A 670 5.82 -1.94 42.21
N LYS A 671 4.54 -1.63 42.45
CA LYS A 671 3.52 -1.57 41.39
C LYS A 671 3.90 -0.58 40.28
N PRO A 672 4.37 0.66 40.55
CA PRO A 672 4.76 1.60 39.49
C PRO A 672 5.88 1.07 38.60
N LEU A 673 6.89 0.40 39.18
CA LEU A 673 7.96 -0.23 38.40
C LEU A 673 7.43 -1.34 37.48
N ARG A 674 6.51 -2.18 37.98
CA ARG A 674 5.86 -3.19 37.13
C ARG A 674 5.04 -2.56 36.01
N GLU A 675 4.31 -1.49 36.30
CA GLU A 675 3.55 -0.74 35.28
C GLU A 675 4.47 -0.10 34.24
N HIS A 676 5.64 0.42 34.65
CA HIS A 676 6.66 0.93 33.75
C HIS A 676 7.24 -0.17 32.86
N ILE A 677 7.58 -1.35 33.41
CA ILE A 677 8.03 -2.51 32.61
C ILE A 677 6.94 -2.97 31.63
N VAL A 678 5.67 -2.96 32.04
CA VAL A 678 4.53 -3.26 31.15
C VAL A 678 4.42 -2.22 30.04
N ALA A 679 4.66 -0.94 30.33
CA ALA A 679 4.70 0.12 29.32
C ALA A 679 5.84 -0.09 28.32
N ILE A 680 7.05 -0.42 28.77
CA ILE A 680 8.20 -0.78 27.92
C ILE A 680 7.84 -1.96 27.00
N HIS A 681 7.23 -3.01 27.54
CA HIS A 681 6.79 -4.14 26.73
C HIS A 681 5.76 -3.73 25.68
N LYS A 682 4.78 -2.89 26.04
CA LYS A 682 3.77 -2.39 25.09
C LYS A 682 4.42 -1.58 23.96
N GLU A 683 5.36 -0.71 24.29
CA GLU A 683 6.10 0.12 23.33
C GLU A 683 6.92 -0.75 22.37
N ILE A 684 7.78 -1.62 22.89
CA ILE A 684 8.66 -2.46 22.05
C ILE A 684 7.84 -3.46 21.23
N ARG A 685 6.77 -4.04 21.79
CA ARG A 685 5.89 -4.93 21.02
C ARG A 685 5.23 -4.21 19.84
N SER A 686 4.99 -2.90 19.93
CA SER A 686 4.33 -2.13 18.87
C SER A 686 5.22 -1.93 17.63
N SER A 687 6.55 -2.05 17.76
CA SER A 687 7.51 -2.04 16.65
C SER A 687 7.85 -3.45 16.13
N ARG A 688 7.14 -4.49 16.59
CA ARG A 688 7.36 -5.86 16.10
C ARG A 688 6.77 -6.07 14.71
N LEU A 689 7.65 -6.29 13.74
CA LEU A 689 7.26 -6.70 12.39
C LEU A 689 6.81 -8.16 12.35
N PHE A 690 5.84 -8.43 11.48
CA PHE A 690 5.44 -9.77 11.09
C PHE A 690 4.87 -9.74 9.67
N VAL A 691 4.91 -10.90 9.03
CA VAL A 691 4.42 -11.17 7.69
C VAL A 691 3.14 -11.99 7.80
N ALA A 692 2.06 -11.55 7.16
CA ALA A 692 0.81 -12.28 7.04
C ALA A 692 0.53 -12.65 5.58
N LEU A 693 0.05 -13.86 5.35
CA LEU A 693 -0.17 -14.44 4.02
C LEU A 693 -1.65 -14.72 3.75
N HIS A 694 -2.13 -14.25 2.61
CA HIS A 694 -3.34 -14.76 1.97
C HIS A 694 -3.04 -15.05 0.50
N MET A 695 -3.75 -15.98 -0.13
CA MET A 695 -3.34 -16.44 -1.46
C MET A 695 -4.53 -16.72 -2.36
N HIS A 696 -4.34 -16.48 -3.65
CA HIS A 696 -5.04 -17.21 -4.71
C HIS A 696 -4.30 -18.53 -4.91
N ALA A 697 -4.53 -19.47 -3.99
CA ALA A 697 -3.78 -20.71 -3.87
C ALA A 697 -3.81 -21.56 -5.15
N GLY A 698 -4.90 -21.51 -5.94
CA GLY A 698 -5.00 -22.22 -7.22
C GLY A 698 -3.99 -21.78 -8.30
N ASP A 699 -3.52 -20.53 -8.23
CA ASP A 699 -2.58 -19.94 -9.20
C ASP A 699 -1.16 -19.78 -8.63
N GLY A 700 -0.96 -20.10 -7.35
CA GLY A 700 0.29 -19.87 -6.64
C GLY A 700 0.57 -18.39 -6.33
N ASN A 701 -0.41 -17.49 -6.51
CA ASN A 701 -0.25 -16.07 -6.22
C ASN A 701 -0.45 -15.79 -4.72
N VAL A 702 0.63 -15.39 -4.04
CA VAL A 702 0.73 -15.19 -2.60
C VAL A 702 0.84 -13.71 -2.27
N HIS A 703 -0.20 -13.19 -1.61
CA HIS A 703 -0.24 -11.83 -1.09
C HIS A 703 0.39 -11.77 0.30
N THR A 704 1.49 -11.04 0.38
CA THR A 704 2.35 -10.91 1.55
C THR A 704 2.19 -9.51 2.14
N ASN A 705 1.74 -9.42 3.40
CA ASN A 705 1.37 -8.15 4.03
C ASN A 705 2.19 -7.92 5.30
N ILE A 706 2.79 -6.75 5.41
CA ILE A 706 3.65 -6.35 6.54
C ILE A 706 3.10 -5.04 7.12
N PRO A 707 2.42 -5.06 8.28
CA PRO A 707 1.99 -3.84 8.96
C PRO A 707 3.21 -3.06 9.50
N VAL A 708 3.28 -1.75 9.22
CA VAL A 708 4.43 -0.91 9.60
C VAL A 708 3.97 0.43 10.16
N ASN A 709 4.66 0.96 11.18
CA ASN A 709 4.41 2.31 11.69
C ASN A 709 5.30 3.33 10.96
N SER A 710 4.70 4.25 10.20
CA SER A 710 5.46 5.22 9.40
C SER A 710 6.26 6.24 10.22
N ASN A 711 5.95 6.45 11.50
CA ASN A 711 6.77 7.28 12.40
C ASN A 711 8.07 6.59 12.84
N ASP A 712 8.15 5.26 12.80
CA ASP A 712 9.31 4.51 13.29
C ASP A 712 10.29 4.27 12.14
N TYR A 713 11.31 5.12 12.05
CA TYR A 713 12.30 5.07 10.95
C TYR A 713 13.08 3.75 10.94
N ALA A 714 13.45 3.22 12.11
CA ALA A 714 14.16 1.94 12.21
C ALA A 714 13.26 0.78 11.76
N MET A 715 11.98 0.79 12.16
CA MET A 715 11.00 -0.21 11.72
C MET A 715 10.76 -0.17 10.22
N MET A 716 10.75 1.02 9.59
CA MET A 716 10.61 1.15 8.13
C MET A 716 11.78 0.48 7.39
N HIS A 717 13.02 0.69 7.84
CA HIS A 717 14.21 0.06 7.24
C HIS A 717 14.25 -1.45 7.50
N GLU A 718 13.89 -1.87 8.70
CA GLU A 718 13.78 -3.30 9.02
C GLU A 718 12.69 -3.98 8.18
N ALA A 719 11.60 -3.27 7.86
CA ALA A 719 10.55 -3.77 6.98
C ALA A 719 11.03 -3.88 5.52
N GLU A 720 11.84 -2.95 5.03
CA GLU A 720 12.48 -3.04 3.70
C GLU A 720 13.38 -4.28 3.60
N GLN A 721 14.26 -4.50 4.58
CA GLN A 721 15.10 -5.70 4.67
C GLN A 721 14.28 -7.00 4.76
N LEU A 722 13.08 -6.93 5.31
CA LEU A 722 12.14 -8.04 5.36
C LEU A 722 11.59 -8.35 3.97
N VAL A 723 11.24 -7.32 3.19
CA VAL A 723 10.82 -7.45 1.79
C VAL A 723 11.96 -8.04 0.95
N ASP A 724 13.21 -7.61 1.14
CA ASP A 724 14.37 -8.19 0.45
C ASP A 724 14.45 -9.71 0.66
N GLN A 725 14.29 -10.16 1.90
CA GLN A 725 14.29 -11.59 2.24
C GLN A 725 13.12 -12.34 1.59
N ILE A 726 11.94 -11.75 1.56
CA ILE A 726 10.73 -12.33 0.93
C ILE A 726 10.94 -12.48 -0.58
N MET A 727 11.47 -11.44 -1.24
CA MET A 727 11.72 -11.44 -2.68
C MET A 727 12.82 -12.44 -3.05
N ALA A 728 13.89 -12.49 -2.26
CA ALA A 728 14.96 -13.49 -2.44
C ALA A 728 14.43 -14.92 -2.26
N LEU A 729 13.57 -15.15 -1.26
CA LEU A 729 12.92 -16.45 -1.04
C LEU A 729 12.04 -16.84 -2.23
N ALA A 730 11.19 -15.94 -2.72
CA ALA A 730 10.33 -16.20 -3.87
C ALA A 730 11.14 -16.57 -5.12
N LEU A 731 12.20 -15.82 -5.41
CA LEU A 731 13.09 -16.08 -6.55
C LEU A 731 13.87 -17.39 -6.41
N SER A 732 14.28 -17.76 -5.19
CA SER A 732 14.98 -19.03 -4.92
C SER A 732 14.12 -20.27 -5.16
N LEU A 733 12.80 -20.10 -5.19
CA LEU A 733 11.81 -21.16 -5.38
C LEU A 733 11.20 -21.14 -6.78
N ASP A 734 11.92 -20.60 -7.77
CA ASP A 734 11.50 -20.41 -9.16
C ASP A 734 10.20 -19.59 -9.32
N GLY A 735 9.90 -18.74 -8.34
CA GLY A 735 8.79 -17.80 -8.38
C GLY A 735 9.12 -16.48 -9.07
N VAL A 736 8.11 -15.61 -9.14
CA VAL A 736 8.25 -14.23 -9.63
C VAL A 736 7.81 -13.23 -8.57
N ILE A 737 8.40 -12.04 -8.63
CA ILE A 737 8.19 -10.95 -7.65
C ILE A 737 6.83 -10.25 -7.76
N SER A 738 6.09 -10.48 -8.85
CA SER A 738 4.81 -9.81 -9.09
C SER A 738 3.84 -10.66 -9.91
N GLY A 739 2.67 -10.93 -9.34
CA GLY A 739 1.59 -11.66 -9.99
C GLY A 739 0.55 -10.78 -10.67
N GLU A 740 0.06 -9.74 -10.00
CA GLU A 740 -1.08 -8.93 -10.49
C GLU A 740 -1.01 -7.43 -10.17
N HIS A 741 -0.24 -6.99 -9.16
CA HIS A 741 -0.20 -5.57 -8.80
C HIS A 741 0.75 -4.72 -9.67
N GLY A 742 1.62 -5.35 -10.45
CA GLY A 742 2.66 -4.66 -11.23
C GLY A 742 3.98 -4.48 -10.46
N ILE A 743 4.82 -3.56 -10.93
CA ILE A 743 6.16 -3.28 -10.39
C ILE A 743 6.21 -1.89 -9.76
N GLY A 744 5.71 -0.88 -10.48
CA GLY A 744 5.72 0.52 -10.06
C GLY A 744 7.07 0.97 -9.49
N LEU A 745 7.03 1.52 -8.28
CA LEU A 745 8.20 1.92 -7.48
C LEU A 745 8.63 0.83 -6.50
N THR A 746 7.66 0.15 -5.87
CA THR A 746 7.92 -0.69 -4.70
C THR A 746 8.75 -1.94 -5.02
N LYS A 747 8.70 -2.41 -6.28
CA LYS A 747 9.40 -3.64 -6.69
C LYS A 747 10.50 -3.44 -7.71
N MET A 748 10.82 -2.19 -8.04
CA MET A 748 11.79 -1.88 -9.10
C MET A 748 13.14 -2.56 -8.82
N GLN A 749 13.60 -2.50 -7.58
CA GLN A 749 14.92 -3.01 -7.17
C GLN A 749 15.08 -4.53 -7.31
N TYR A 750 13.98 -5.27 -7.40
CA TYR A 750 14.02 -6.74 -7.52
C TYR A 750 13.92 -7.23 -8.97
N LEU A 751 13.70 -6.33 -9.93
CA LEU A 751 13.74 -6.71 -11.35
C LEU A 751 15.18 -7.00 -11.78
N LYS A 752 15.34 -8.07 -12.57
CA LYS A 752 16.62 -8.37 -13.21
C LYS A 752 17.02 -7.21 -14.14
N SER A 753 18.27 -6.74 -14.07
CA SER A 753 18.76 -5.60 -14.86
C SER A 753 18.46 -5.74 -16.37
N LYS A 754 18.59 -6.95 -16.92
CA LYS A 754 18.24 -7.24 -18.33
C LYS A 754 16.77 -6.96 -18.67
N ALA A 755 15.84 -7.20 -17.75
CA ALA A 755 14.41 -6.92 -17.96
C ALA A 755 14.16 -5.40 -17.96
N VAL A 756 14.81 -4.69 -17.03
CA VAL A 756 14.78 -3.22 -16.96
C VAL A 756 15.34 -2.59 -18.22
N GLU A 757 16.52 -3.02 -18.67
CA GLU A 757 17.16 -2.51 -19.90
C GLU A 757 16.30 -2.75 -21.15
N LYS A 758 15.66 -3.92 -21.27
CA LYS A 758 14.75 -4.19 -22.39
C LYS A 758 13.58 -3.21 -22.41
N PHE A 759 12.98 -2.95 -21.25
CA PHE A 759 11.89 -1.99 -21.15
C PHE A 759 12.37 -0.56 -21.41
N ALA A 760 13.53 -0.17 -20.88
CA ALA A 760 14.13 1.14 -21.13
C ALA A 760 14.40 1.38 -22.63
N ARG A 761 14.93 0.39 -23.36
CA ARG A 761 15.13 0.49 -24.82
C ARG A 761 13.81 0.62 -25.58
N TYR A 762 12.76 -0.06 -25.14
CA TYR A 762 11.42 0.11 -25.69
C TYR A 762 10.91 1.53 -25.44
N LYS A 763 11.05 2.04 -24.22
CA LYS A 763 10.69 3.41 -23.85
C LYS A 763 11.45 4.46 -24.66
N GLU A 764 12.76 4.30 -24.85
CA GLU A 764 13.56 5.19 -25.70
C GLU A 764 13.02 5.26 -27.15
N LYS A 765 12.49 4.15 -27.67
CA LYS A 765 11.92 4.10 -29.01
C LYS A 765 10.55 4.78 -29.11
N VAL A 766 9.69 4.62 -28.10
CA VAL A 766 8.28 5.06 -28.16
C VAL A 766 7.99 6.35 -27.41
N ASP A 767 8.86 6.76 -26.50
CA ASP A 767 8.76 7.97 -25.67
C ASP A 767 10.16 8.47 -25.21
N PRO A 768 11.04 8.87 -26.15
CA PRO A 768 12.41 9.32 -25.82
C PRO A 768 12.44 10.56 -24.91
N ASN A 769 11.38 11.37 -24.94
CA ASN A 769 11.32 12.62 -24.17
C ASN A 769 10.67 12.44 -22.77
N GLY A 770 10.18 11.24 -22.45
CA GLY A 770 9.53 10.97 -21.17
C GLY A 770 8.20 11.72 -21.00
N HIS A 771 7.39 11.80 -22.05
CA HIS A 771 6.06 12.41 -22.01
C HIS A 771 5.09 11.64 -21.11
N PHE A 772 5.27 10.33 -20.92
CA PHE A 772 4.43 9.50 -20.05
C PHE A 772 5.22 8.88 -18.90
N ASN A 773 4.70 9.08 -17.68
CA ASN A 773 5.19 8.47 -16.44
C ASN A 773 6.72 8.54 -16.33
N LYS A 774 7.29 9.74 -16.56
CA LYS A 774 8.74 9.97 -16.61
C LYS A 774 9.44 9.40 -15.37
N GLY A 775 10.53 8.65 -15.59
CA GLY A 775 11.33 7.99 -14.55
C GLY A 775 10.70 6.72 -13.96
N LYS A 776 9.45 6.37 -14.28
CA LYS A 776 8.81 5.14 -13.79
C LYS A 776 9.31 3.92 -14.57
N LEU A 777 9.58 2.82 -13.88
CA LEU A 777 10.10 1.56 -14.45
C LEU A 777 11.47 1.71 -15.16
N MET A 778 12.21 2.77 -14.86
CA MET A 778 13.56 3.05 -15.37
C MET A 778 14.63 2.60 -14.34
N PRO A 779 15.93 2.43 -14.73
CA PRO A 779 16.98 1.96 -13.83
C PRO A 779 17.15 2.72 -12.50
N ASP A 780 16.78 4.00 -12.48
CA ASP A 780 16.83 4.93 -11.33
C ASP A 780 15.49 5.04 -10.58
N SER A 781 14.48 4.25 -10.96
CA SER A 781 13.18 4.21 -10.29
C SER A 781 13.25 3.46 -8.96
N GLY A 782 12.41 3.83 -8.00
CA GLY A 782 12.31 3.15 -6.72
C GLY A 782 11.73 4.02 -5.61
N LEU A 783 11.95 3.61 -4.37
CA LEU A 783 11.41 4.26 -3.17
C LEU A 783 12.37 5.28 -2.54
N GLN A 784 13.54 5.52 -3.12
CA GLN A 784 14.62 6.32 -2.52
C GLN A 784 14.16 7.75 -2.20
N ASN A 785 13.27 8.31 -3.02
CA ASN A 785 12.71 9.65 -2.86
C ASN A 785 11.24 9.63 -2.38
N ALA A 786 10.72 8.47 -1.99
CA ALA A 786 9.34 8.30 -1.59
C ALA A 786 9.16 8.38 -0.06
N TYR A 787 8.15 9.13 0.37
CA TYR A 787 7.76 9.21 1.78
C TYR A 787 6.27 8.90 1.95
N THR A 788 5.89 8.54 3.16
CA THR A 788 4.49 8.46 3.60
C THR A 788 4.27 9.44 4.75
N PRO A 789 3.12 10.12 4.85
CA PRO A 789 2.78 10.86 6.05
C PRO A 789 2.65 9.95 7.27
N SER A 790 2.80 10.55 8.44
CA SER A 790 2.59 9.89 9.71
C SER A 790 1.53 10.61 10.52
N LEU A 791 0.35 9.99 10.56
CA LEU A 791 -0.76 10.44 11.40
C LEU A 791 -0.47 10.25 12.89
N ARG A 792 0.52 9.43 13.26
CA ARG A 792 1.01 9.35 14.65
C ARG A 792 1.85 10.54 15.03
N LEU A 793 2.74 11.01 14.14
CA LEU A 793 3.50 12.24 14.39
C LEU A 793 2.56 13.45 14.51
N LEU A 794 1.53 13.53 13.64
CA LEU A 794 0.48 14.55 13.78
C LEU A 794 -0.33 14.41 15.09
N GLU A 795 -0.63 13.18 15.53
CA GLU A 795 -1.34 12.94 16.79
C GLU A 795 -0.51 13.41 17.99
N SER A 796 0.76 13.04 18.04
CA SER A 796 1.71 13.47 19.07
C SER A 796 1.80 14.99 19.12
N GLU A 797 1.89 15.64 17.96
CA GLU A 797 1.97 17.09 17.89
C GLU A 797 0.69 17.78 18.37
N ALA A 798 -0.48 17.29 17.93
CA ALA A 798 -1.76 17.83 18.37
C ALA A 798 -1.96 17.70 19.89
N LEU A 799 -1.39 16.66 20.52
CA LEU A 799 -1.38 16.50 21.97
C LEU A 799 -0.45 17.51 22.65
N LEU A 800 0.74 17.74 22.11
CA LEU A 800 1.70 18.73 22.64
C LEU A 800 1.13 20.16 22.62
N LEU A 801 0.38 20.50 21.57
CA LEU A 801 -0.29 21.81 21.43
C LEU A 801 -1.67 21.88 22.12
N GLU A 802 -2.03 20.87 22.92
CA GLU A 802 -3.33 20.77 23.62
C GLU A 802 -4.56 20.89 22.70
N HIS A 803 -4.40 20.59 21.40
CA HIS A 803 -5.45 20.67 20.39
C HIS A 803 -6.30 19.40 20.33
N THR A 804 -7.08 19.20 21.40
CA THR A 804 -7.93 18.00 21.58
C THR A 804 -8.88 17.73 20.40
N GLU A 805 -9.42 18.75 19.74
CA GLU A 805 -10.36 18.56 18.62
C GLU A 805 -9.68 18.10 17.32
N LEU A 806 -8.47 18.59 17.02
CA LEU A 806 -7.67 18.07 15.89
C LEU A 806 -7.19 16.65 16.18
N GLY A 807 -6.78 16.35 17.42
CA GLY A 807 -6.43 14.98 17.82
C GLY A 807 -7.60 14.00 17.65
N LYS A 808 -8.82 14.38 18.02
CA LYS A 808 -10.03 13.57 17.77
C LYS A 808 -10.32 13.39 16.28
N LEU A 809 -10.14 14.46 15.49
CA LEU A 809 -10.31 14.37 14.03
C LEU A 809 -9.30 13.41 13.39
N ASN A 810 -8.05 13.39 13.87
CA ASN A 810 -7.04 12.43 13.44
C ASN A 810 -7.51 10.99 13.69
N ASN A 811 -8.01 10.74 14.90
CA ASN A 811 -8.47 9.42 15.33
C ASN A 811 -9.60 8.87 14.46
N ASP A 812 -10.47 9.73 13.93
CA ASP A 812 -11.57 9.30 13.08
C ASP A 812 -11.10 8.90 11.66
N ILE A 813 -9.91 9.32 11.22
CA ILE A 813 -9.44 9.11 9.84
C ILE A 813 -8.19 8.23 9.72
N LYS A 814 -7.46 8.01 10.82
CA LYS A 814 -6.09 7.48 10.74
C LYS A 814 -5.95 6.07 10.20
N ASP A 815 -7.01 5.28 10.26
CA ASP A 815 -7.02 3.89 9.80
C ASP A 815 -7.41 3.73 8.32
N CYS A 816 -7.49 4.81 7.54
CA CYS A 816 -7.92 4.71 6.15
C CYS A 816 -6.92 3.89 5.32
N LEU A 817 -7.36 2.85 4.61
CA LEU A 817 -6.48 2.05 3.73
C LEU A 817 -6.32 2.59 2.32
N ARG A 818 -6.92 3.75 2.01
CA ARG A 818 -6.94 4.36 0.67
C ARG A 818 -7.47 3.43 -0.45
N CYS A 819 -8.16 2.34 -0.10
CA CYS A 819 -8.62 1.31 -1.03
C CYS A 819 -9.76 1.75 -1.98
N GLY A 820 -10.45 2.83 -1.66
CA GLY A 820 -11.52 3.38 -2.51
C GLY A 820 -12.87 2.65 -2.43
N LYS A 821 -13.04 1.59 -1.62
CA LYS A 821 -14.33 0.86 -1.48
C LYS A 821 -15.52 1.75 -1.08
N CYS A 822 -15.25 2.89 -0.43
CA CYS A 822 -16.26 3.87 -0.06
C CYS A 822 -16.73 4.77 -1.22
N LYS A 823 -16.04 4.78 -2.36
CA LYS A 823 -16.34 5.66 -3.51
C LYS A 823 -17.70 5.35 -4.13
N PRO A 824 -18.03 4.11 -4.54
CA PRO A 824 -19.24 3.84 -5.33
C PRO A 824 -20.54 4.00 -4.56
N VAL A 825 -20.50 3.83 -3.24
CA VAL A 825 -21.69 3.94 -2.38
C VAL A 825 -21.99 5.37 -1.95
N CYS A 826 -21.07 6.30 -2.21
CA CYS A 826 -21.17 7.66 -1.68
C CYS A 826 -21.99 8.54 -2.62
N ASN A 827 -23.07 9.13 -2.09
CA ASN A 827 -23.95 10.02 -2.85
C ASN A 827 -23.25 11.30 -3.36
N THR A 828 -22.06 11.64 -2.82
CA THR A 828 -21.26 12.79 -3.26
C THR A 828 -20.11 12.41 -4.19
N HIS A 829 -20.04 11.15 -4.62
CA HIS A 829 -19.08 10.67 -5.60
C HIS A 829 -19.82 10.15 -6.83
N ILE A 830 -20.01 11.05 -7.79
CA ILE A 830 -20.57 10.74 -9.10
C ILE A 830 -19.56 11.29 -10.11
N PRO A 831 -18.74 10.47 -10.78
CA PRO A 831 -17.61 10.95 -11.57
C PRO A 831 -17.92 12.17 -12.46
N ARG A 832 -19.05 12.15 -13.18
CA ARG A 832 -19.47 13.26 -14.06
C ARG A 832 -20.00 14.51 -13.38
N ALA A 833 -20.50 14.41 -12.14
CA ALA A 833 -21.08 15.54 -11.42
C ALA A 833 -20.16 16.06 -10.31
N ASN A 834 -19.61 15.13 -9.53
CA ASN A 834 -18.76 15.40 -8.40
C ASN A 834 -17.76 14.22 -8.20
N LEU A 835 -16.62 14.27 -8.90
CA LEU A 835 -15.59 13.23 -8.83
C LEU A 835 -14.78 13.29 -7.52
N LEU A 836 -14.42 14.50 -7.10
CA LEU A 836 -13.38 14.70 -6.08
C LEU A 836 -13.85 14.38 -4.67
N TYR A 837 -15.12 14.60 -4.34
CA TYR A 837 -15.61 14.56 -2.96
C TYR A 837 -16.03 13.16 -2.49
N SER A 838 -15.26 12.13 -2.86
CA SER A 838 -15.40 10.80 -2.27
C SER A 838 -14.88 10.75 -0.84
N PRO A 839 -15.37 9.85 0.04
CA PRO A 839 -14.90 9.77 1.42
C PRO A 839 -13.39 9.52 1.51
N ARG A 840 -12.82 8.68 0.62
CA ARG A 840 -11.37 8.48 0.52
C ARG A 840 -10.62 9.79 0.31
N ASN A 841 -11.02 10.55 -0.72
CA ASN A 841 -10.35 11.78 -1.11
C ASN A 841 -10.44 12.84 -0.01
N LYS A 842 -11.62 12.96 0.62
CA LYS A 842 -11.83 13.85 1.75
C LYS A 842 -10.96 13.48 2.95
N ILE A 843 -10.75 12.19 3.23
CA ILE A 843 -9.84 11.74 4.29
C ILE A 843 -8.40 12.20 3.99
N LEU A 844 -7.92 12.03 2.75
CA LEU A 844 -6.58 12.48 2.36
C LEU A 844 -6.44 14.00 2.53
N ALA A 845 -7.46 14.74 2.09
CA ALA A 845 -7.56 16.18 2.28
C ALA A 845 -7.51 16.58 3.75
N THR A 846 -8.33 15.95 4.60
CA THR A 846 -8.39 16.22 6.04
C THR A 846 -7.02 16.06 6.70
N GLY A 847 -6.27 14.99 6.38
CA GLY A 847 -4.93 14.79 6.95
C GLY A 847 -3.96 15.94 6.65
N LEU A 848 -3.93 16.43 5.40
CA LEU A 848 -3.06 17.55 5.02
C LEU A 848 -3.59 18.92 5.46
N MET A 849 -4.91 19.09 5.61
CA MET A 849 -5.46 20.30 6.22
C MET A 849 -5.07 20.39 7.70
N MET A 850 -5.14 19.28 8.44
CA MET A 850 -4.70 19.22 9.84
C MET A 850 -3.23 19.60 9.99
N GLU A 851 -2.38 19.07 9.12
CA GLU A 851 -0.98 19.46 9.07
C GLU A 851 -0.79 20.96 8.81
N ALA A 852 -1.54 21.55 7.88
CA ALA A 852 -1.49 22.99 7.62
C ALA A 852 -1.91 23.82 8.84
N PHE A 853 -2.95 23.39 9.57
CA PHE A 853 -3.34 24.03 10.83
C PHE A 853 -2.24 23.95 11.89
N LEU A 854 -1.65 22.76 12.11
CA LEU A 854 -0.60 22.59 13.11
C LEU A 854 0.65 23.42 12.79
N TYR A 855 1.06 23.46 11.51
CA TYR A 855 2.17 24.30 11.06
C TYR A 855 1.89 25.80 11.31
N GLU A 856 0.72 26.29 10.93
CA GLU A 856 0.38 27.72 11.09
C GLU A 856 0.15 28.15 12.55
N GLU A 857 -0.25 27.24 13.45
CA GLU A 857 -0.33 27.53 14.89
C GLU A 857 1.07 27.60 15.52
N GLN A 858 2.02 26.82 15.02
CA GLN A 858 3.40 26.83 15.51
C GLN A 858 4.22 28.01 14.96
N THR A 859 3.85 28.53 13.78
CA THR A 859 4.50 29.72 13.22
C THR A 859 3.73 30.97 13.66
N HIS A 860 4.44 32.00 14.14
CA HIS A 860 3.82 33.26 14.62
C HIS A 860 3.17 34.11 13.50
N ARG A 861 2.85 33.52 12.34
CA ARG A 861 2.26 34.17 11.15
C ARG A 861 0.73 34.17 11.19
N GLY A 862 0.13 33.39 12.11
CA GLY A 862 -1.29 33.26 12.30
C GLY A 862 -1.98 32.41 11.24
N ILE A 863 -3.07 31.74 11.63
CA ILE A 863 -3.77 30.76 10.78
C ILE A 863 -4.47 31.43 9.60
N SER A 864 -4.22 30.92 8.39
CA SER A 864 -4.94 31.37 7.20
C SER A 864 -6.45 31.07 7.28
N LEU A 865 -7.27 32.08 6.96
CA LEU A 865 -8.72 31.91 6.79
C LEU A 865 -9.06 30.91 5.69
N ARG A 866 -8.17 30.75 4.70
CA ARG A 866 -8.35 29.81 3.60
C ARG A 866 -8.42 28.36 4.09
N HIS A 867 -7.62 27.96 5.07
CA HIS A 867 -7.68 26.60 5.61
C HIS A 867 -9.06 26.26 6.21
N PHE A 868 -9.72 27.23 6.84
CA PHE A 868 -11.10 27.06 7.32
C PHE A 868 -12.11 26.98 6.17
N GLU A 869 -11.90 27.72 5.08
CA GLU A 869 -12.75 27.63 3.88
C GLU A 869 -12.64 26.26 3.21
N GLU A 870 -11.43 25.72 3.07
CA GLU A 870 -11.17 24.38 2.51
C GLU A 870 -11.76 23.29 3.42
N MET A 871 -11.62 23.42 4.75
CA MET A 871 -12.27 22.52 5.70
C MET A 871 -13.81 22.59 5.59
N SER A 872 -14.37 23.79 5.47
CA SER A 872 -15.81 23.98 5.26
C SER A 872 -16.27 23.35 3.96
N ASP A 873 -15.50 23.51 2.89
CA ASP A 873 -15.82 22.96 1.59
C ASP A 873 -15.85 21.41 1.60
N VAL A 874 -14.85 20.77 2.21
CA VAL A 874 -14.82 19.31 2.38
C VAL A 874 -15.98 18.81 3.24
N ALA A 875 -16.31 19.52 4.32
CA ALA A 875 -17.37 19.15 5.25
C ALA A 875 -18.78 19.42 4.69
N ASP A 876 -18.97 20.48 3.91
CA ASP A 876 -20.26 20.82 3.30
C ASP A 876 -20.63 19.83 2.20
N HIS A 877 -19.63 19.31 1.49
CA HIS A 877 -19.83 18.27 0.47
C HIS A 877 -20.01 16.86 1.07
N CYS A 878 -20.67 16.73 2.22
CA CYS A 878 -21.04 15.47 2.83
C CYS A 878 -22.52 15.47 3.21
N THR A 879 -23.28 14.49 2.71
CA THR A 879 -24.72 14.34 3.03
C THR A 879 -24.98 13.70 4.39
N VAL A 880 -23.93 13.26 5.11
CA VAL A 880 -24.06 12.58 6.42
C VAL A 880 -25.02 11.38 6.35
N CYS A 881 -24.97 10.64 5.23
CA CYS A 881 -25.82 9.47 5.02
C CYS A 881 -25.24 8.17 5.59
N HIS A 882 -24.01 8.21 6.12
CA HIS A 882 -23.28 7.08 6.73
C HIS A 882 -23.04 5.86 5.83
N LYS A 883 -23.42 5.91 4.54
CA LYS A 883 -23.23 4.81 3.58
C LYS A 883 -21.77 4.39 3.40
N CYS A 884 -20.81 5.27 3.68
CA CYS A 884 -19.40 4.95 3.59
C CYS A 884 -18.91 3.98 4.68
N LEU A 885 -19.63 3.85 5.81
CA LEU A 885 -19.25 3.01 6.93
C LEU A 885 -19.22 1.52 6.54
N SER A 886 -20.31 1.02 5.97
CA SER A 886 -20.48 -0.41 5.65
C SER A 886 -19.41 -1.01 4.74
N PRO A 887 -19.02 -0.39 3.60
CA PRO A 887 -17.96 -0.93 2.75
C PRO A 887 -16.54 -0.61 3.25
N CYS A 888 -16.39 0.20 4.32
CA CYS A 888 -15.10 0.56 4.85
C CYS A 888 -14.54 -0.60 5.70
N PRO A 889 -13.41 -1.23 5.31
CA PRO A 889 -12.88 -2.39 6.02
C PRO A 889 -12.33 -2.09 7.42
N VAL A 890 -12.12 -0.82 7.73
CA VAL A 890 -11.65 -0.31 9.03
C VAL A 890 -12.73 0.51 9.74
N ASN A 891 -13.98 0.46 9.27
CA ASN A 891 -15.14 1.11 9.89
C ASN A 891 -15.05 2.64 10.04
N ILE A 892 -14.37 3.34 9.12
CA ILE A 892 -14.39 4.81 9.09
C ILE A 892 -15.76 5.29 8.59
N ASP A 893 -16.40 6.13 9.40
CA ASP A 893 -17.61 6.86 9.04
C ASP A 893 -17.30 8.34 8.75
N PHE A 894 -17.26 8.70 7.48
CA PHE A 894 -17.03 10.09 7.09
C PHE A 894 -18.21 11.03 7.44
N GLY A 895 -19.41 10.50 7.69
CA GLY A 895 -20.52 11.28 8.23
C GLY A 895 -20.15 11.91 9.58
N GLU A 896 -19.62 11.11 10.50
CA GLU A 896 -19.13 11.56 11.81
C GLU A 896 -17.92 12.49 11.70
N VAL A 897 -16.96 12.17 10.82
CA VAL A 897 -15.82 13.05 10.51
C VAL A 897 -16.33 14.43 10.09
N SER A 898 -17.30 14.47 9.19
CA SER A 898 -17.88 15.72 8.68
C SER A 898 -18.62 16.49 9.77
N ILE A 899 -19.35 15.82 10.67
CA ILE A 899 -20.00 16.47 11.82
C ILE A 899 -18.94 17.12 12.71
N ARG A 900 -17.83 16.43 13.00
CA ARG A 900 -16.73 16.98 13.80
C ARG A 900 -16.07 18.18 13.12
N MET A 901 -15.79 18.12 11.82
CA MET A 901 -15.27 19.27 11.06
C MET A 901 -16.19 20.48 11.18
N ARG A 902 -17.51 20.29 11.02
CA ARG A 902 -18.51 21.36 11.19
C ARG A 902 -18.52 21.93 12.61
N LYS A 903 -18.34 21.09 13.64
CA LYS A 903 -18.24 21.51 15.04
C LYS A 903 -16.99 22.34 15.31
N ILE A 904 -15.83 21.93 14.77
CA ILE A 904 -14.58 22.71 14.85
C ILE A 904 -14.78 24.11 14.23
N LEU A 905 -15.39 24.17 13.04
CA LEU A 905 -15.68 25.42 12.35
C LEU A 905 -16.63 26.34 13.14
N LEU A 906 -17.67 25.77 13.77
CA LEU A 906 -18.60 26.50 14.64
C LEU A 906 -17.89 27.05 15.88
N ASN A 907 -17.16 26.21 16.61
CA ASN A 907 -16.49 26.60 17.85
C ASN A 907 -15.43 27.69 17.63
N ARG A 908 -14.78 27.70 16.46
CA ARG A 908 -13.81 28.75 16.08
C ARG A 908 -14.46 29.99 15.43
N GLY A 909 -15.79 30.03 15.32
CA GLY A 909 -16.51 31.16 14.69
C GLY A 909 -16.22 31.33 13.20
N LYS A 910 -15.83 30.25 12.50
CA LYS A 910 -15.42 30.24 11.09
C LYS A 910 -16.43 29.59 10.16
N LYS A 911 -17.58 29.10 10.66
CA LYS A 911 -18.65 28.57 9.81
C LYS A 911 -19.37 29.72 9.10
N LYS A 912 -19.30 29.74 7.77
CA LYS A 912 -20.07 30.69 6.94
C LYS A 912 -21.54 30.24 6.88
N PHE A 913 -22.47 31.19 7.05
CA PHE A 913 -23.88 30.94 6.82
C PHE A 913 -24.13 30.80 5.31
N LYS A 914 -24.58 29.62 4.87
CA LYS A 914 -25.00 29.37 3.49
C LYS A 914 -26.52 29.16 3.49
N PRO A 915 -27.32 30.12 2.98
CA PRO A 915 -28.78 30.05 2.99
C PRO A 915 -29.32 28.76 2.36
N ILE A 916 -28.69 28.31 1.27
CA ILE A 916 -29.08 27.08 0.54
C ILE A 916 -28.88 25.83 1.41
N THR A 917 -27.77 25.75 2.16
CA THR A 917 -27.48 24.61 3.04
C THR A 917 -28.42 24.60 4.25
N TRP A 918 -28.79 25.77 4.77
CA TRP A 918 -29.78 25.90 5.84
C TRP A 918 -31.19 25.55 5.39
N LEU A 919 -31.58 25.88 4.15
CA LEU A 919 -32.87 25.50 3.56
C LEU A 919 -32.97 24.01 3.20
N SER A 920 -31.84 23.31 3.06
CA SER A 920 -31.79 21.88 2.72
C SER A 920 -31.67 20.93 3.92
N MET A 921 -31.42 21.47 5.11
CA MET A 921 -31.46 20.76 6.40
C MET A 921 -32.83 20.97 7.02
#